data_AF-A0A7W4XVV0-F1
#
_entry.id   AF-A0A7W4XVV0-F1
#
_cell.length_a   1.000
_cell.length_b   1.000
_cell.length_c   1.000
_cell.angle_alpha   90.00
_cell.angle_beta   90.00
_cell.angle_gamma   90.00
#
_symmetry.space_group_name_H-M   'P 1'
#
loop_
_entity.id
_entity.type
_entity.pdbx_description
1 polymer ?
#
loop_
_entity_poly.entity_id
_entity_poly.type
_entity_poly.pdbx_seq_one_letter_code
_entity_poly.pdbx_strand_id
1 'polypeptide(L)'
;MPSPSPRTSTPPSPTSDAPAPRSLCVVGAGPRTLVLLQRLGAHVAASPGEHPGLDVHVVDPHDSGAGRVWREAQDPLLWMNSRACDITVLPDDSVTGLTGPVGPGPSLAGWIAENRADLVRDAATAGDDLLREEVLRSEPGSFVSRRLASRYLAAAWRRTLDGLPPGLRVHRHARTVVDVVDDDAGPGGGDGDGRQLVHLDGTGEPLAVDVVLLVQGHLDVHPGPRERRAATFARAHGLAHVPPGYTSDQDLDVLVPGSDVVVVGMGLAFVDLVVRLTEGRGGRFEERPDGSLEYRPSGREPRLHAGSRRGVPYRSKIGYPSPTDLGLPRYCTASAVEARHGTGPLDLRADLWPLVVKELAGAHYRELFRTHRERTALAPAEFDARFSRSPWGSAEIDELIARAVPDPADRFDVTALDRPLDGWWGTSGDEVHERVLRHLEADRERRTDPRHSPDAAVVTALLSTYVVVAGLHAAGRLNARSTALDLDGWWHGFFSYVASGPPPQRLRQLSALARAGVLRFLGADVRVRPDADEGVFVASSASGPHEVRARGLVEARLPVADLERTSDVLLTRLRGRGEVRAHELLDGEARLSNGRLVVDGRGRLVRADGSVHPRRFATGAWVSGEAGAPAFARPGADAEVFRRADRLAADVLRAGRPAPPAPRAGTTPAAARRELPRGRGR
;
A
#
# COMPACT_ATOMS: atom_id res chain seq x y z
N MET A 1 52.48 27.63 70.19
CA MET A 1 51.06 27.41 69.89
C MET A 1 50.97 26.84 68.47
N PRO A 2 50.63 25.55 68.29
CA PRO A 2 50.73 24.89 67.00
C PRO A 2 49.44 25.04 66.18
N SER A 3 49.61 25.20 64.87
CA SER A 3 48.56 25.29 63.85
C SER A 3 47.96 23.90 63.52
N PRO A 4 46.65 23.79 63.22
CA PRO A 4 46.03 22.53 62.81
C PRO A 4 46.20 22.27 61.30
N SER A 5 46.48 21.02 60.96
CA SER A 5 46.61 20.50 59.59
C SER A 5 45.26 20.47 58.83
N PRO A 6 45.23 20.70 57.51
CA PRO A 6 44.00 20.63 56.71
C PRO A 6 43.63 19.18 56.39
N ARG A 7 42.36 18.83 56.57
CA ARG A 7 41.76 17.57 56.11
C ARG A 7 41.58 17.63 54.60
N THR A 8 42.14 16.68 53.88
CA THR A 8 41.86 16.43 52.46
C THR A 8 40.47 15.78 52.31
N SER A 9 39.51 16.49 51.74
CA SER A 9 38.24 15.93 51.28
C SER A 9 38.41 15.42 49.85
N THR A 10 38.38 14.10 49.67
CA THR A 10 38.24 13.46 48.35
C THR A 10 36.86 13.81 47.77
N PRO A 11 36.73 14.24 46.50
CA PRO A 11 35.43 14.46 45.91
C PRO A 11 34.68 13.11 45.77
N PRO A 12 33.36 13.07 45.96
CA PRO A 12 32.60 11.86 45.73
C PRO A 12 32.70 11.46 44.24
N SER A 13 33.00 10.18 43.99
CA SER A 13 32.90 9.58 42.67
C SER A 13 31.46 9.73 42.15
N PRO A 14 31.25 10.08 40.87
CA PRO A 14 29.90 10.13 40.32
C PRO A 14 29.32 8.72 40.32
N THR A 15 28.31 8.49 41.16
CA THR A 15 27.44 7.32 41.08
C THR A 15 26.71 7.36 39.74
N SER A 16 27.18 6.54 38.81
CA SER A 16 26.58 6.24 37.51
C SER A 16 25.31 5.39 37.70
N ASP A 17 24.25 5.98 38.24
CA ASP A 17 22.94 5.33 38.42
C ASP A 17 21.87 5.88 37.47
N ALA A 18 22.27 6.65 36.45
CA ALA A 18 21.39 6.97 35.35
C ALA A 18 21.12 5.67 34.55
N PRO A 19 19.85 5.26 34.37
CA PRO A 19 19.55 4.08 33.57
C PRO A 19 20.15 4.24 32.17
N ALA A 20 20.74 3.18 31.63
CA ALA A 20 21.30 3.22 30.28
C ALA A 20 20.20 3.60 29.25
N PRO A 21 20.55 4.35 28.19
CA PRO A 21 19.60 4.64 27.14
C PRO A 21 19.12 3.34 26.52
N ARG A 22 17.82 3.30 26.23
CA ARG A 22 17.19 2.13 25.61
C ARG A 22 17.54 2.09 24.13
N SER A 23 17.67 0.90 23.55
CA SER A 23 17.98 0.77 22.12
C SER A 23 16.91 0.04 21.32
N LEU A 24 16.65 0.52 20.12
CA LEU A 24 15.71 -0.02 19.14
C LEU A 24 16.43 -0.24 17.82
N CYS A 25 16.35 -1.43 17.23
CA CYS A 25 16.72 -1.64 15.83
C CYS A 25 15.47 -1.61 14.95
N VAL A 26 15.47 -0.76 13.92
CA VAL A 26 14.45 -0.73 12.86
C VAL A 26 15.07 -1.29 11.59
N VAL A 27 14.53 -2.39 11.07
CA VAL A 27 14.96 -3.03 9.83
C VAL A 27 14.15 -2.46 8.67
N GLY A 28 14.75 -1.58 7.89
CA GLY A 28 14.10 -0.82 6.83
C GLY A 28 14.10 0.68 7.10
N ALA A 29 14.39 1.48 6.06
CA ALA A 29 14.51 2.93 6.14
C ALA A 29 13.56 3.67 5.17
N GLY A 30 12.47 3.04 4.73
CA GLY A 30 11.49 3.64 3.83
C GLY A 30 10.50 4.62 4.51
N PRO A 31 9.44 5.04 3.79
CA PRO A 31 8.49 6.06 4.28
C PRO A 31 7.81 5.70 5.61
N ARG A 32 7.57 4.42 5.89
CA ARG A 32 6.98 3.98 7.16
C ARG A 32 7.92 4.23 8.33
N THR A 33 9.22 4.00 8.16
CA THR A 33 10.23 4.29 9.19
C THR A 33 10.32 5.79 9.45
N LEU A 34 10.23 6.62 8.41
CA LEU A 34 10.15 8.08 8.55
C LEU A 34 8.98 8.48 9.45
N VAL A 35 7.77 8.01 9.11
CA VAL A 35 6.57 8.30 9.91
C VAL A 35 6.72 7.80 11.35
N LEU A 36 7.25 6.59 11.53
CA LEU A 36 7.49 6.02 12.86
C LEU A 36 8.47 6.86 13.70
N LEU A 37 9.60 7.28 13.13
CA LEU A 37 10.59 8.10 13.85
C LEU A 37 9.98 9.41 14.33
N GLN A 38 9.14 10.04 13.50
CA GLN A 38 8.41 11.23 13.90
C GLN A 38 7.50 10.94 15.11
N ARG A 39 6.76 9.81 15.09
CA ARG A 39 5.88 9.44 16.20
C ARG A 39 6.68 9.07 17.46
N LEU A 40 7.79 8.34 17.34
CA LEU A 40 8.69 8.05 18.46
C LEU A 40 9.20 9.34 19.11
N GLY A 41 9.62 10.32 18.32
CA GLY A 41 10.03 11.64 18.81
C GLY A 41 8.92 12.36 19.58
N ALA A 42 7.68 12.33 19.06
CA ALA A 42 6.52 12.93 19.73
C ALA A 42 6.21 12.27 21.09
N HIS A 43 6.27 10.93 21.18
CA HIS A 43 6.10 10.20 22.44
C HIS A 43 7.20 10.54 23.46
N VAL A 44 8.46 10.53 23.03
CA VAL A 44 9.59 10.87 23.93
C VAL A 44 9.51 12.31 24.42
N ALA A 45 9.06 13.25 23.57
CA ALA A 45 8.87 14.64 23.96
C ALA A 45 7.66 14.85 24.90
N ALA A 46 6.60 14.04 24.77
CA ALA A 46 5.40 14.15 25.60
C ALA A 46 5.58 13.60 27.03
N SER A 47 6.54 12.69 27.24
CA SER A 47 6.87 12.13 28.55
C SER A 47 8.35 12.32 28.95
N PRO A 48 8.82 13.58 29.13
CA PRO A 48 10.19 13.83 29.57
C PRO A 48 10.44 13.21 30.95
N GLY A 49 11.41 12.30 31.06
CA GLY A 49 11.78 11.62 32.31
C GLY A 49 11.24 10.20 32.46
N GLU A 50 10.28 9.76 31.63
CA GLU A 50 9.88 8.34 31.58
C GLU A 50 10.85 7.49 30.75
N HIS A 51 11.76 8.13 30.01
CA HIS A 51 12.72 7.48 29.12
C HIS A 51 14.15 7.95 29.45
N PRO A 52 15.08 7.04 29.76
CA PRO A 52 16.50 7.37 30.00
C PRO A 52 17.28 7.80 28.74
N GLY A 53 16.57 8.09 27.64
CA GLY A 53 17.10 8.21 26.29
C GLY A 53 16.77 6.99 25.43
N LEU A 54 16.70 7.18 24.11
CA LEU A 54 16.42 6.18 23.10
C LEU A 54 17.45 6.27 21.96
N ASP A 55 18.21 5.21 21.74
CA ASP A 55 19.08 5.02 20.58
C ASP A 55 18.36 4.16 19.53
N VAL A 56 18.06 4.73 18.37
CA VAL A 56 17.38 4.05 17.26
C VAL A 56 18.39 3.73 16.16
N HIS A 57 18.69 2.46 15.98
CA HIS A 57 19.50 1.97 14.87
C HIS A 57 18.58 1.66 13.67
N VAL A 58 18.69 2.43 12.61
CA VAL A 58 17.97 2.19 11.35
C VAL A 58 18.91 1.48 10.39
N VAL A 59 18.54 0.27 9.96
CA VAL A 59 19.35 -0.59 9.11
C VAL A 59 18.63 -0.82 7.79
N ASP A 60 19.20 -0.36 6.68
CA ASP A 60 18.69 -0.58 5.32
C ASP A 60 19.85 -0.40 4.32
N PRO A 61 19.99 -1.26 3.29
CA PRO A 61 21.02 -1.07 2.26
C PRO A 61 20.74 0.10 1.31
N HIS A 62 19.55 0.71 1.37
CA HIS A 62 19.12 1.84 0.54
C HIS A 62 19.00 3.15 1.33
N ASP A 63 18.82 4.25 0.59
CA ASP A 63 18.72 5.60 1.16
C ASP A 63 17.56 5.75 2.14
N SER A 64 17.83 6.40 3.26
CA SER A 64 16.82 6.65 4.28
C SER A 64 15.73 7.62 3.82
N GLY A 65 14.50 7.39 4.27
CA GLY A 65 13.29 8.06 3.81
C GLY A 65 12.67 7.37 2.59
N ALA A 66 13.46 7.14 1.54
CA ALA A 66 12.98 6.56 0.28
C ALA A 66 12.91 5.03 0.30
N GLY A 67 13.92 4.38 0.89
CA GLY A 67 14.11 2.93 0.84
C GLY A 67 14.24 2.40 -0.59
N ARG A 68 14.16 1.07 -0.76
CA ARG A 68 14.28 0.41 -2.07
C ARG A 68 13.29 0.91 -3.12
N VAL A 69 12.03 1.11 -2.72
CA VAL A 69 10.90 1.29 -3.65
C VAL A 69 10.89 2.69 -4.27
N TRP A 70 11.29 3.71 -3.53
CA TRP A 70 11.25 5.11 -3.96
C TRP A 70 12.64 5.69 -4.19
N ARG A 71 13.69 4.87 -4.24
CA ARG A 71 15.08 5.29 -4.43
C ARG A 71 15.24 6.21 -5.64
N GLU A 72 16.18 7.15 -5.54
CA GLU A 72 16.39 8.19 -6.55
C GLU A 72 16.93 7.62 -7.87
N ALA A 73 17.76 6.58 -7.81
CA ALA A 73 18.43 5.95 -8.96
C ALA A 73 17.50 5.13 -9.90
N GLN A 74 16.18 5.34 -9.83
CA GLN A 74 15.23 4.77 -10.79
C GLN A 74 15.23 5.54 -12.11
N ASP A 75 14.70 4.92 -13.16
CA ASP A 75 14.51 5.59 -14.45
C ASP A 75 13.65 6.86 -14.27
N PRO A 76 14.10 8.03 -14.75
CA PRO A 76 13.35 9.29 -14.68
C PRO A 76 11.93 9.23 -15.28
N LEU A 77 11.69 8.29 -16.20
CA LEU A 77 10.40 8.06 -16.82
C LEU A 77 9.40 7.36 -15.89
N LEU A 78 9.80 6.85 -14.73
CA LEU A 78 8.86 6.24 -13.79
C LEU A 78 8.22 7.29 -12.89
N TRP A 79 6.89 7.36 -12.93
CA TRP A 79 6.12 8.38 -12.23
C TRP A 79 5.43 7.87 -10.98
N MET A 80 5.08 8.81 -10.11
CA MET A 80 4.10 8.64 -9.06
C MET A 80 2.71 8.47 -9.69
N ASN A 81 1.91 7.54 -9.16
CA ASN A 81 0.52 7.35 -9.59
C ASN A 81 -0.47 8.25 -8.82
N SER A 82 0.04 9.12 -7.94
CA SER A 82 -0.72 10.14 -7.21
C SER A 82 -0.24 11.52 -7.63
N ARG A 83 -1.14 12.50 -7.62
CA ARG A 83 -0.79 13.91 -7.87
C ARG A 83 0.09 14.43 -6.74
N ALA A 84 0.97 15.39 -7.03
CA ALA A 84 1.86 15.97 -6.04
C ALA A 84 1.11 16.56 -4.83
N CYS A 85 -0.09 17.14 -5.05
CA CYS A 85 -0.94 17.66 -3.98
C CYS A 85 -1.58 16.57 -3.10
N ASP A 86 -1.63 15.33 -3.57
CA ASP A 86 -2.27 14.20 -2.87
C ASP A 86 -1.25 13.37 -2.05
N ILE A 87 -0.02 13.86 -1.89
CA ILE A 87 1.09 13.12 -1.26
C ILE A 87 1.69 13.91 -0.09
N THR A 88 1.68 13.32 1.10
CA THR A 88 2.48 13.72 2.25
C THR A 88 2.96 12.50 3.06
N VAL A 89 4.10 12.64 3.74
CA VAL A 89 4.58 11.74 4.80
C VAL A 89 4.66 12.41 6.17
N LEU A 90 4.16 13.65 6.26
CA LEU A 90 4.11 14.44 7.47
C LEU A 90 2.64 14.67 7.85
N PRO A 91 2.22 14.33 9.08
CA PRO A 91 0.88 14.59 9.57
C PRO A 91 0.62 16.09 9.70
N ASP A 92 -0.65 16.45 9.61
CA ASP A 92 -1.18 17.78 9.88
C ASP A 92 -2.33 17.68 10.91
N ASP A 93 -2.94 18.81 11.25
CA ASP A 93 -3.98 18.90 12.29
C ASP A 93 -5.29 18.15 11.95
N SER A 94 -5.43 17.65 10.72
CA SER A 94 -6.58 16.80 10.36
C SER A 94 -6.49 15.38 10.95
N VAL A 95 -5.30 14.95 11.37
CA VAL A 95 -5.10 13.62 11.95
C VAL A 95 -5.44 13.64 13.43
N THR A 96 -6.46 12.89 13.80
CA THR A 96 -6.99 12.92 15.17
C THR A 96 -6.31 11.88 16.07
N GLY A 97 -6.36 12.08 17.39
CA GLY A 97 -5.94 11.06 18.37
C GLY A 97 -4.44 10.70 18.36
N LEU A 98 -3.59 11.60 17.87
CA LEU A 98 -2.13 11.46 17.93
C LEU A 98 -1.58 11.86 19.30
N THR A 99 -0.56 11.14 19.79
CA THR A 99 0.13 11.46 21.04
C THR A 99 1.18 12.57 20.86
N GLY A 100 1.15 13.62 21.67
CA GLY A 100 2.12 14.72 21.55
C GLY A 100 1.91 15.60 20.31
N PRO A 101 2.77 16.61 20.09
CA PRO A 101 2.53 17.61 19.05
C PRO A 101 2.59 17.00 17.64
N VAL A 102 1.76 17.54 16.75
CA VAL A 102 1.88 17.32 15.31
C VAL A 102 3.13 18.06 14.86
N GLY A 103 4.03 17.38 14.13
CA GLY A 103 5.14 18.02 13.45
C GLY A 103 4.75 18.30 12.00
N PRO A 104 4.03 19.40 11.70
CA PRO A 104 3.53 19.65 10.37
C PRO A 104 4.68 19.89 9.40
N GLY A 105 4.41 19.62 8.13
CA GLY A 105 5.29 20.03 7.04
C GLY A 105 4.56 19.98 5.71
N PRO A 106 5.23 20.45 4.66
CA PRO A 106 4.59 20.59 3.37
C PRO A 106 4.23 19.22 2.77
N SER A 107 3.13 19.21 2.01
CA SER A 107 2.89 18.16 1.02
C SER A 107 3.99 18.15 -0.04
N LEU A 108 4.07 17.12 -0.86
CA LEU A 108 5.04 17.07 -1.97
C LEU A 108 4.93 18.29 -2.88
N ALA A 109 3.71 18.71 -3.24
CA ALA A 109 3.49 19.92 -4.02
C ALA A 109 3.96 21.20 -3.31
N GLY A 110 3.67 21.33 -2.00
CA GLY A 110 4.12 22.46 -1.19
C GLY A 110 5.65 22.53 -1.13
N TRP A 111 6.30 21.38 -0.92
CA TRP A 111 7.74 21.28 -0.82
C TRP A 111 8.43 21.64 -2.14
N ILE A 112 7.91 21.15 -3.28
CA ILE A 112 8.40 21.53 -4.61
C ILE A 112 8.29 23.04 -4.79
N ALA A 113 7.16 23.66 -4.41
CA ALA A 113 6.96 25.09 -4.56
C ALA A 113 7.93 25.91 -3.71
N GLU A 114 8.12 25.53 -2.44
CA GLU A 114 9.04 26.18 -1.49
C GLU A 114 10.50 26.07 -1.93
N ASN A 115 10.89 24.95 -2.55
CA ASN A 115 12.28 24.64 -2.87
C ASN A 115 12.59 24.76 -4.37
N ARG A 116 11.67 25.32 -5.19
CA ARG A 116 11.77 25.30 -6.66
C ARG A 116 13.09 25.88 -7.18
N ALA A 117 13.50 27.03 -6.66
CA ALA A 117 14.72 27.71 -7.12
C ALA A 117 15.97 26.86 -6.87
N ASP A 118 16.07 26.23 -5.71
CA ASP A 118 17.20 25.39 -5.34
C ASP A 118 17.19 24.07 -6.11
N LEU A 119 16.02 23.44 -6.25
CA LEU A 119 15.88 22.22 -7.06
C LEU A 119 16.30 22.43 -8.52
N VAL A 120 15.93 23.57 -9.13
CA VAL A 120 16.35 23.94 -10.49
C VAL A 120 17.86 24.17 -10.57
N ARG A 121 18.43 24.87 -9.58
CA ARG A 121 19.87 25.15 -9.49
C ARG A 121 20.68 23.87 -9.32
N ASP A 122 20.24 22.99 -8.44
CA ASP A 122 20.89 21.69 -8.15
C ASP A 122 20.83 20.79 -9.39
N ALA A 123 19.68 20.72 -10.06
CA ALA A 123 19.53 19.96 -11.30
C ALA A 123 20.43 20.53 -12.42
N ALA A 124 20.50 21.85 -12.58
CA ALA A 124 21.39 22.49 -13.55
C ALA A 124 22.86 22.21 -13.25
N THR A 125 23.27 22.29 -11.98
CA THR A 125 24.65 22.02 -11.53
C THR A 125 25.03 20.56 -11.78
N ALA A 126 24.08 19.65 -11.64
CA ALA A 126 24.25 18.23 -11.94
C ALA A 126 24.15 17.88 -13.45
N GLY A 127 23.82 18.85 -14.32
CA GLY A 127 23.56 18.60 -15.74
C GLY A 127 22.29 17.78 -16.02
N ASP A 128 21.34 17.75 -15.08
CA ASP A 128 20.11 16.98 -15.18
C ASP A 128 18.97 17.83 -15.76
N ASP A 129 19.01 18.04 -17.07
CA ASP A 129 18.01 18.85 -17.77
C ASP A 129 16.59 18.29 -17.64
N LEU A 130 16.43 16.97 -17.58
CA LEU A 130 15.12 16.33 -17.39
C LEU A 130 14.52 16.71 -16.04
N LEU A 131 15.29 16.64 -14.95
CA LEU A 131 14.79 17.03 -13.63
C LEU A 131 14.54 18.54 -13.56
N ARG A 132 15.44 19.33 -14.15
CA ARG A 132 15.32 20.78 -14.19
C ARG A 132 14.00 21.20 -14.86
N GLU A 133 13.71 20.64 -16.03
CA GLU A 133 12.46 20.88 -16.74
C GLU A 133 11.23 20.37 -15.99
N GLU A 134 11.32 19.19 -15.39
CA GLU A 134 10.26 18.62 -14.57
C GLU A 134 9.88 19.56 -13.41
N VAL A 135 10.87 20.05 -12.65
CA VAL A 135 10.64 20.96 -11.52
C VAL A 135 10.04 22.29 -11.96
N LEU A 136 10.48 22.84 -13.10
CA LEU A 136 9.94 24.09 -13.66
C LEU A 136 8.47 23.95 -14.07
N ARG A 137 8.09 22.80 -14.64
CA ARG A 137 6.72 22.53 -15.10
C ARG A 137 5.81 21.93 -14.02
N SER A 138 6.36 21.58 -12.85
CA SER A 138 5.61 20.93 -11.79
C SER A 138 4.60 21.86 -11.14
N GLU A 139 3.33 21.43 -11.20
CA GLU A 139 2.16 22.04 -10.57
C GLU A 139 1.55 21.10 -9.51
N PRO A 140 0.68 21.58 -8.61
CA PRO A 140 0.04 20.72 -7.60
C PRO A 140 -0.66 19.48 -8.17
N GLY A 141 -1.29 19.61 -9.34
CA GLY A 141 -1.96 18.51 -10.04
C GLY A 141 -1.03 17.56 -10.82
N SER A 142 0.27 17.83 -10.87
CA SER A 142 1.25 17.05 -11.64
C SER A 142 1.49 15.67 -11.03
N PHE A 143 1.73 14.68 -11.89
CA PHE A 143 2.25 13.37 -11.50
C PHE A 143 3.77 13.38 -11.69
N VAL A 144 4.50 13.64 -10.61
CA VAL A 144 5.96 13.78 -10.66
C VAL A 144 6.67 12.44 -10.80
N SER A 145 7.92 12.44 -11.25
CA SER A 145 8.82 11.30 -11.25
C SER A 145 9.03 10.75 -9.84
N ARG A 146 9.27 9.44 -9.74
CA ARG A 146 9.68 8.80 -8.48
C ARG A 146 10.99 9.38 -7.97
N ARG A 147 11.85 9.87 -8.87
CA ARG A 147 13.09 10.59 -8.58
C ARG A 147 12.83 11.89 -7.82
N LEU A 148 11.93 12.75 -8.30
CA LEU A 148 11.58 13.99 -7.59
C LEU A 148 10.87 13.69 -6.25
N ALA A 149 10.00 12.67 -6.22
CA ALA A 149 9.40 12.20 -4.96
C ALA A 149 10.44 11.65 -3.97
N SER A 150 11.51 10.99 -4.43
CA SER A 150 12.63 10.55 -3.59
C SER A 150 13.28 11.72 -2.87
N ARG A 151 13.52 12.84 -3.57
CA ARG A 151 14.12 14.05 -2.97
C ARG A 151 13.24 14.65 -1.88
N TYR A 152 11.92 14.64 -2.07
CA TYR A 152 10.97 15.00 -1.01
C TYR A 152 11.09 14.08 0.20
N LEU A 153 11.17 12.75 0.00
CA LEU A 153 11.32 11.79 1.09
C LEU A 153 12.63 11.99 1.86
N ALA A 154 13.73 12.28 1.17
CA ALA A 154 15.01 12.61 1.79
C ALA A 154 14.95 13.93 2.58
N ALA A 155 14.25 14.95 2.04
CA ALA A 155 14.03 16.21 2.74
C ALA A 155 13.16 16.04 4.00
N ALA A 156 12.06 15.28 3.89
CA ALA A 156 11.20 14.95 5.02
C ALA A 156 11.95 14.13 6.08
N TRP A 157 12.81 13.19 5.67
CA TRP A 157 13.66 12.44 6.59
C TRP A 157 14.60 13.36 7.39
N ARG A 158 15.32 14.27 6.71
CA ARG A 158 16.18 15.26 7.39
C ARG A 158 15.40 16.13 8.36
N ARG A 159 14.25 16.66 7.92
CA ARG A 159 13.34 17.44 8.77
C ARG A 159 12.90 16.66 10.01
N THR A 160 12.58 15.38 9.87
CA THR A 160 12.23 14.52 11.00
C THR A 160 13.39 14.41 11.98
N LEU A 161 14.62 14.17 11.50
CA LEU A 161 15.80 14.06 12.35
C LEU A 161 16.13 15.37 13.09
N ASP A 162 16.07 16.50 12.39
CA ASP A 162 16.36 17.83 12.96
C ASP A 162 15.34 18.22 14.04
N GLY A 163 14.12 17.66 13.99
CA GLY A 163 13.05 17.90 14.96
C GLY A 163 12.99 16.91 16.13
N LEU A 164 13.90 15.93 16.21
CA LEU A 164 13.89 14.95 17.30
C LEU A 164 14.29 15.59 18.64
N PRO A 165 13.69 15.17 19.77
CA PRO A 165 14.08 15.66 21.09
C PRO A 165 15.49 15.17 21.46
N PRO A 166 16.24 15.88 22.34
CA PRO A 166 17.62 15.50 22.72
C PRO A 166 17.77 14.09 23.29
N GLY A 167 16.69 13.53 23.84
CA GLY A 167 16.64 12.16 24.34
C GLY A 167 16.56 11.08 23.27
N LEU A 168 16.42 11.40 21.98
CA LEU A 168 16.32 10.42 20.89
C LEU A 168 17.46 10.61 19.90
N ARG A 169 18.30 9.58 19.75
CA ARG A 169 19.42 9.55 18.79
C ARG A 169 19.17 8.51 17.72
N VAL A 170 19.47 8.85 16.47
CA VAL A 170 19.31 7.93 15.32
C VAL A 170 20.66 7.59 14.72
N HIS A 171 20.96 6.29 14.66
CA HIS A 171 22.16 5.73 14.05
C HIS A 171 21.76 5.03 12.76
N ARG A 172 22.45 5.32 11.65
CA ARG A 172 22.12 4.74 10.34
C ARG A 172 23.17 3.72 9.93
N HIS A 173 22.71 2.59 9.43
CA HIS A 173 23.56 1.50 8.95
C HIS A 173 23.16 1.12 7.52
N ALA A 174 24.02 1.43 6.55
CA ALA A 174 23.86 1.06 5.14
C ALA A 174 24.24 -0.42 4.93
N ARG A 175 23.44 -1.31 5.52
CA ARG A 175 23.70 -2.75 5.68
C ARG A 175 22.39 -3.53 5.61
N THR A 176 22.51 -4.85 5.46
CA THR A 176 21.41 -5.79 5.52
C THR A 176 21.42 -6.50 6.87
N VAL A 177 20.27 -6.60 7.54
CA VAL A 177 20.12 -7.50 8.69
C VAL A 177 20.00 -8.93 8.17
N VAL A 178 20.91 -9.81 8.58
CA VAL A 178 20.94 -11.21 8.14
C VAL A 178 20.40 -12.17 9.19
N ASP A 179 20.37 -11.78 10.46
CA ASP A 179 19.80 -12.57 11.54
C ASP A 179 19.42 -11.72 12.75
N VAL A 180 18.51 -12.24 13.57
CA VAL A 180 18.20 -11.72 14.91
C VAL A 180 18.03 -12.91 15.84
N VAL A 181 18.78 -12.92 16.94
CA VAL A 181 18.70 -13.95 17.98
C VAL A 181 18.53 -13.33 19.36
N ASP A 182 18.00 -14.09 20.30
CA ASP A 182 17.94 -13.68 21.70
C ASP A 182 19.32 -13.79 22.34
N ASP A 183 19.66 -12.83 23.21
CA ASP A 183 20.88 -12.87 24.02
C ASP A 183 20.65 -13.75 25.26
N ASP A 184 20.83 -15.06 25.09
CA ASP A 184 20.67 -16.06 26.15
C ASP A 184 21.80 -16.02 27.21
N ALA A 185 22.87 -15.26 26.98
CA ALA A 185 24.00 -15.13 27.91
C ALA A 185 23.84 -13.95 28.90
N GLY A 186 22.83 -13.10 28.72
CA GLY A 186 22.52 -11.98 29.61
C GLY A 186 21.70 -12.38 30.86
N PRO A 187 21.63 -11.53 31.89
CA PRO A 187 20.73 -11.76 33.03
C PRO A 187 19.27 -11.78 32.54
N GLY A 188 18.66 -12.97 32.49
CA GLY A 188 17.33 -13.21 31.90
C GLY A 188 17.29 -14.29 30.80
N GLY A 189 18.43 -14.90 30.45
CA GLY A 189 18.52 -16.00 29.50
C GLY A 189 17.75 -17.24 29.96
N GLY A 190 16.68 -17.58 29.24
CA GLY A 190 15.81 -18.72 29.51
C GLY A 190 14.37 -18.52 29.03
N ASP A 191 13.84 -17.31 29.16
CA ASP A 191 12.40 -17.01 28.91
C ASP A 191 12.16 -15.93 27.82
N GLY A 192 13.14 -15.65 26.95
CA GLY A 192 13.00 -14.66 25.87
C GLY A 192 12.99 -13.20 26.34
N ASP A 193 13.51 -12.94 27.55
CA ASP A 193 13.56 -11.62 28.18
C ASP A 193 14.91 -10.90 28.01
N GLY A 194 15.89 -11.56 27.37
CA GLY A 194 17.20 -11.02 27.03
C GLY A 194 17.18 -9.94 25.93
N ARG A 195 18.32 -9.26 25.77
CA ARG A 195 18.54 -8.35 24.64
C ARG A 195 18.46 -9.11 23.30
N GLN A 196 18.38 -8.36 22.21
CA GLN A 196 18.27 -8.87 20.86
C GLN A 196 19.59 -8.62 20.15
N LEU A 197 20.24 -9.66 19.66
CA LEU A 197 21.47 -9.57 18.90
C LEU A 197 21.13 -9.52 17.41
N VAL A 198 21.33 -8.35 16.80
CA VAL A 198 21.04 -8.10 15.38
C VAL A 198 22.33 -8.24 14.57
N HIS A 199 22.39 -9.26 13.72
CA HIS A 199 23.56 -9.53 12.89
C HIS A 199 23.44 -8.78 11.56
N LEU A 200 24.44 -7.97 11.26
CA LEU A 200 24.53 -7.23 10.00
C LEU A 200 25.48 -7.93 9.03
N ASP A 201 25.23 -7.80 7.73
CA ASP A 201 26.15 -8.28 6.72
C ASP A 201 27.51 -7.56 6.80
N GLY A 202 28.59 -8.33 6.66
CA GLY A 202 29.96 -7.80 6.68
C GLY A 202 30.43 -7.25 8.03
N THR A 203 29.73 -7.52 9.15
CA THR A 203 30.18 -7.17 10.51
C THR A 203 30.43 -8.42 11.35
N GLY A 204 31.50 -8.39 12.18
CA GLY A 204 31.84 -9.51 13.07
C GLY A 204 31.04 -9.51 14.37
N GLU A 205 30.74 -8.33 14.92
CA GLU A 205 29.97 -8.18 16.16
C GLU A 205 28.51 -7.79 15.84
N PRO A 206 27.51 -8.40 16.52
CA PRO A 206 26.11 -8.02 16.38
C PRO A 206 25.79 -6.73 17.14
N LEU A 207 24.74 -6.02 16.71
CA LEU A 207 24.16 -4.93 17.49
C LEU A 207 23.28 -5.51 18.60
N ALA A 208 23.64 -5.29 19.87
CA ALA A 208 22.80 -5.64 21.00
C ALA A 208 21.77 -4.54 21.26
N VAL A 209 20.49 -4.84 21.04
CA VAL A 209 19.37 -3.89 21.22
C VAL A 209 18.27 -4.42 22.13
N ASP A 210 17.47 -3.52 22.72
CA ASP A 210 16.38 -3.95 23.61
C ASP A 210 15.11 -4.36 22.85
N VAL A 211 14.90 -3.82 21.64
CA VAL A 211 13.74 -4.09 20.77
C VAL A 211 14.16 -4.14 19.31
N VAL A 212 13.51 -5.01 18.53
CA VAL A 212 13.63 -5.03 17.06
C VAL A 212 12.27 -4.79 16.42
N LEU A 213 12.22 -3.94 15.40
CA LEU A 213 11.05 -3.69 14.59
C LEU A 213 11.35 -3.94 13.11
N LEU A 214 10.59 -4.82 12.49
CA LEU A 214 10.72 -5.19 11.08
C LEU A 214 9.82 -4.31 10.21
N VAL A 215 10.41 -3.52 9.31
CA VAL A 215 9.75 -2.54 8.43
C VAL A 215 10.30 -2.60 6.99
N GLN A 216 10.67 -3.79 6.52
CA GLN A 216 11.38 -4.02 5.26
C GLN A 216 10.57 -3.67 3.98
N GLY A 217 9.32 -3.22 4.14
CA GLY A 217 8.52 -2.70 3.03
C GLY A 217 7.93 -3.80 2.16
N HIS A 218 8.43 -3.95 0.93
CA HIS A 218 7.98 -5.00 0.04
C HIS A 218 9.11 -5.99 -0.21
N LEU A 219 8.82 -7.27 0.00
CA LEU A 219 9.80 -8.34 -0.05
C LEU A 219 9.70 -9.11 -1.36
N ASP A 220 10.85 -9.57 -1.83
CA ASP A 220 10.93 -10.50 -2.94
C ASP A 220 10.56 -11.92 -2.49
N VAL A 221 10.02 -12.69 -3.41
CA VAL A 221 9.68 -14.09 -3.20
C VAL A 221 10.29 -14.92 -4.32
N HIS A 222 10.80 -16.09 -3.96
CA HIS A 222 11.25 -17.08 -4.91
C HIS A 222 10.11 -17.48 -5.87
N PRO A 223 10.39 -17.63 -7.17
CA PRO A 223 9.39 -18.01 -8.18
C PRO A 223 8.58 -19.24 -7.75
N GLY A 224 7.27 -19.22 -7.95
CA GLY A 224 6.36 -20.33 -7.64
C GLY A 224 6.41 -21.43 -8.69
N PRO A 225 5.62 -22.52 -8.55
CA PRO A 225 5.65 -23.64 -9.49
C PRO A 225 5.37 -23.24 -10.94
N ARG A 226 4.47 -22.27 -11.17
CA ARG A 226 4.14 -21.79 -12.52
C ARG A 226 5.31 -21.00 -13.10
N GLU A 227 5.85 -20.06 -12.34
CA GLU A 227 6.96 -19.21 -12.76
C GLU A 227 8.23 -20.04 -13.01
N ARG A 228 8.53 -21.04 -12.16
CA ARG A 228 9.65 -21.97 -12.36
C ARG A 228 9.51 -22.81 -13.62
N ARG A 229 8.30 -23.27 -13.95
CA ARG A 229 8.03 -24.00 -15.20
C ARG A 229 8.28 -23.12 -16.42
N ALA A 230 7.79 -21.88 -16.39
CA ALA A 230 8.05 -20.91 -17.47
C ALA A 230 9.55 -20.61 -17.62
N ALA A 231 10.25 -20.35 -16.52
CA ALA A 231 11.69 -20.07 -16.53
C ALA A 231 12.53 -21.27 -17.02
N THR A 232 12.14 -22.48 -16.64
CA THR A 232 12.82 -23.71 -17.08
C THR A 232 12.59 -23.95 -18.57
N PHE A 233 11.36 -23.80 -19.03
CA PHE A 233 11.02 -23.91 -20.45
C PHE A 233 11.77 -22.87 -21.29
N ALA A 234 11.81 -21.62 -20.82
CA ALA A 234 12.48 -20.54 -21.51
C ALA A 234 13.98 -20.81 -21.67
N ARG A 235 14.66 -21.22 -20.59
CA ARG A 235 16.08 -21.60 -20.65
C ARG A 235 16.34 -22.76 -21.60
N ALA A 236 15.49 -23.79 -21.59
CA ALA A 236 15.66 -24.96 -22.45
C ALA A 236 15.53 -24.64 -23.95
N HIS A 237 14.80 -23.59 -24.32
CA HIS A 237 14.51 -23.23 -25.71
C HIS A 237 15.13 -21.88 -26.14
N GLY A 238 15.99 -21.27 -25.31
CA GLY A 238 16.59 -19.96 -25.60
C GLY A 238 15.55 -18.83 -25.76
N LEU A 239 14.51 -18.85 -24.94
CA LEU A 239 13.44 -17.84 -24.90
C LEU A 239 13.67 -16.85 -23.75
N ALA A 240 13.02 -15.69 -23.84
CA ALA A 240 13.04 -14.70 -22.77
C ALA A 240 11.88 -14.94 -21.78
N HIS A 241 12.17 -14.89 -20.48
CA HIS A 241 11.15 -14.88 -19.43
C HIS A 241 11.51 -13.84 -18.37
N VAL A 242 10.59 -12.89 -18.15
CA VAL A 242 10.67 -11.91 -17.05
C VAL A 242 9.60 -12.28 -16.02
N PRO A 243 10.00 -12.83 -14.85
CA PRO A 243 9.07 -13.25 -13.80
C PRO A 243 8.45 -12.04 -13.08
N PRO A 244 7.42 -12.23 -12.23
CA PRO A 244 6.88 -11.17 -11.39
C PRO A 244 7.97 -10.48 -10.57
N GLY A 245 7.93 -9.15 -10.48
CA GLY A 245 8.96 -8.38 -9.81
C GLY A 245 8.69 -6.87 -9.85
N TYR A 246 9.52 -6.12 -9.13
CA TYR A 246 9.57 -4.67 -9.24
C TYR A 246 10.14 -4.27 -10.59
N THR A 247 9.38 -3.53 -11.41
CA THR A 247 9.81 -3.19 -12.78
C THR A 247 11.18 -2.48 -12.82
N SER A 248 11.49 -1.66 -11.81
CA SER A 248 12.78 -0.98 -11.68
C SER A 248 13.96 -1.91 -11.40
N ASP A 249 13.70 -3.16 -11.00
CA ASP A 249 14.70 -4.16 -10.62
C ASP A 249 14.76 -5.32 -11.65
N GLN A 250 13.88 -5.32 -12.65
CA GLN A 250 13.80 -6.37 -13.67
C GLN A 250 14.82 -6.13 -14.78
N ASP A 251 15.50 -7.21 -15.18
CA ASP A 251 16.27 -7.24 -16.41
C ASP A 251 15.31 -7.34 -17.61
N LEU A 252 15.21 -6.24 -18.35
CA LEU A 252 14.39 -6.13 -19.54
C LEU A 252 15.21 -6.28 -20.82
N ASP A 253 16.54 -6.33 -20.75
CA ASP A 253 17.42 -6.41 -21.92
C ASP A 253 17.40 -7.81 -22.56
N VAL A 254 16.95 -8.82 -21.79
CA VAL A 254 16.61 -10.15 -22.31
C VAL A 254 15.53 -10.11 -23.40
N LEU A 255 14.75 -9.03 -23.52
CA LEU A 255 13.71 -8.86 -24.54
C LEU A 255 14.29 -8.21 -25.80
N VAL A 256 14.46 -9.01 -26.84
CA VAL A 256 15.10 -8.59 -28.10
C VAL A 256 14.20 -7.64 -28.90
N PRO A 257 14.76 -6.58 -29.52
CA PRO A 257 14.03 -5.72 -30.45
C PRO A 257 13.25 -6.49 -31.52
N GLY A 258 12.04 -6.03 -31.84
CA GLY A 258 11.16 -6.63 -32.86
C GLY A 258 10.55 -7.99 -32.50
N SER A 259 11.00 -8.65 -31.44
CA SER A 259 10.47 -9.95 -31.02
C SER A 259 9.06 -9.85 -30.44
N ASP A 260 8.22 -10.86 -30.71
CA ASP A 260 6.91 -10.97 -30.09
C ASP A 260 7.04 -11.43 -28.63
N VAL A 261 6.43 -10.64 -27.74
CA VAL A 261 6.46 -10.83 -26.29
C VAL A 261 5.05 -10.83 -25.74
N VAL A 262 4.65 -11.92 -25.11
CA VAL A 262 3.37 -11.99 -24.37
C VAL A 262 3.55 -11.33 -23.01
N VAL A 263 2.62 -10.43 -22.67
CA VAL A 263 2.60 -9.73 -21.39
C VAL A 263 1.34 -10.09 -20.61
N VAL A 264 1.52 -10.69 -19.42
CA VAL A 264 0.44 -11.10 -18.53
C VAL A 264 0.30 -10.10 -17.39
N GLY A 265 -0.82 -9.37 -17.40
CA GLY A 265 -1.11 -8.29 -16.46
C GLY A 265 -1.12 -6.93 -17.15
N MET A 266 -2.13 -6.12 -16.84
CA MET A 266 -2.28 -4.75 -17.37
C MET A 266 -2.58 -3.73 -16.26
N GLY A 267 -1.95 -3.94 -15.09
CA GLY A 267 -2.01 -3.01 -13.95
C GLY A 267 -0.89 -1.96 -14.00
N LEU A 268 -0.56 -1.35 -12.85
CA LEU A 268 0.47 -0.30 -12.78
C LEU A 268 1.87 -0.79 -13.19
N ALA A 269 2.26 -2.02 -12.83
CA ALA A 269 3.55 -2.60 -13.24
C ALA A 269 3.67 -2.76 -14.77
N PHE A 270 2.55 -2.98 -15.46
CA PHE A 270 2.50 -3.02 -16.93
C PHE A 270 2.76 -1.65 -17.55
N VAL A 271 2.24 -0.58 -16.94
CA VAL A 271 2.52 0.79 -17.41
C VAL A 271 4.02 1.08 -17.31
N ASP A 272 4.64 0.80 -16.17
CA ASP A 272 6.09 0.96 -15.99
C ASP A 272 6.88 0.12 -17.01
N LEU A 273 6.46 -1.12 -17.26
CA LEU A 273 7.11 -2.02 -18.22
C LEU A 273 7.06 -1.44 -19.63
N VAL A 274 5.88 -0.99 -20.07
CA VAL A 274 5.69 -0.42 -21.40
C VAL A 274 6.56 0.82 -21.56
N VAL A 275 6.60 1.71 -20.56
CA VAL A 275 7.45 2.92 -20.59
C VAL A 275 8.93 2.56 -20.77
N ARG A 276 9.42 1.59 -20.01
CA ARG A 276 10.81 1.12 -20.09
C ARG A 276 11.15 0.47 -21.43
N LEU A 277 10.20 -0.24 -22.04
CA LEU A 277 10.38 -0.92 -23.33
C LEU A 277 10.13 -0.03 -24.54
N THR A 278 9.67 1.21 -24.35
CA THR A 278 9.30 2.15 -25.42
C THR A 278 10.14 3.43 -25.33
N GLU A 279 9.73 4.42 -24.53
CA GLU A 279 10.49 5.65 -24.29
C GLU A 279 11.87 5.35 -23.70
N GLY A 280 11.97 4.39 -22.78
CA GLY A 280 13.24 3.92 -22.22
C GLY A 280 14.17 3.28 -23.26
N ARG A 281 13.62 2.85 -24.41
CA ARG A 281 14.37 2.38 -25.57
C ARG A 281 14.48 3.44 -26.68
N GLY A 282 14.18 4.69 -26.39
CA GLY A 282 14.43 5.84 -27.27
C GLY A 282 13.32 6.16 -28.26
N GLY A 283 12.19 5.46 -28.23
CA GLY A 283 11.01 5.89 -28.97
C GLY A 283 10.41 7.17 -28.38
N ARG A 284 9.64 7.89 -29.18
CA ARG A 284 9.19 9.25 -28.83
C ARG A 284 7.71 9.42 -29.09
N PHE A 285 7.06 10.23 -28.25
CA PHE A 285 5.70 10.67 -28.48
C PHE A 285 5.69 12.07 -29.10
N GLU A 286 4.94 12.24 -30.17
CA GLU A 286 4.73 13.51 -30.86
C GLU A 286 3.25 13.87 -30.78
N GLU A 287 2.94 15.09 -30.36
CA GLU A 287 1.57 15.58 -30.40
C GLU A 287 1.23 16.07 -31.81
N ARG A 288 0.13 15.56 -32.36
CA ARG A 288 -0.38 15.98 -33.66
C ARG A 288 -1.20 17.26 -33.54
N PRO A 289 -1.43 18.00 -34.64
CA PRO A 289 -2.24 19.22 -34.62
C PRO A 289 -3.67 19.04 -34.09
N ASP A 290 -4.22 17.83 -34.15
CA ASP A 290 -5.53 17.46 -33.62
C ASP A 290 -5.55 17.13 -32.12
N GLY A 291 -4.40 17.24 -31.43
CA GLY A 291 -4.22 16.89 -30.03
C GLY A 291 -4.11 15.38 -29.76
N SER A 292 -4.13 14.55 -30.80
CA SER A 292 -3.84 13.11 -30.65
C SER A 292 -2.33 12.87 -30.52
N LEU A 293 -1.97 11.81 -29.81
CA LEU A 293 -0.56 11.45 -29.61
C LEU A 293 -0.15 10.42 -30.67
N GLU A 294 0.95 10.65 -31.37
CA GLU A 294 1.60 9.71 -32.26
C GLU A 294 2.86 9.15 -31.60
N TYR A 295 3.12 7.86 -31.77
CA TYR A 295 4.35 7.25 -31.31
C TYR A 295 5.30 6.98 -32.48
N ARG A 296 6.55 7.41 -32.35
CA ARG A 296 7.66 7.13 -33.26
C ARG A 296 8.55 6.05 -32.62
N PRO A 297 8.50 4.80 -33.12
CA PRO A 297 9.38 3.73 -32.65
C PRO A 297 10.84 4.07 -32.95
N SER A 298 11.73 3.68 -32.05
CA SER A 298 13.18 3.71 -32.28
C SER A 298 13.70 2.50 -33.06
N GLY A 299 12.90 1.43 -33.14
CA GLY A 299 13.31 0.13 -33.68
C GLY A 299 13.96 -0.79 -32.63
N ARG A 300 14.09 -0.34 -31.38
CA ARG A 300 14.61 -1.14 -30.26
C ARG A 300 13.49 -1.78 -29.42
N GLU A 301 12.25 -1.43 -29.67
CA GLU A 301 11.08 -1.94 -28.97
C GLU A 301 10.79 -3.41 -29.37
N PRO A 302 10.37 -4.28 -28.43
CA PRO A 302 9.71 -5.53 -28.78
C PRO A 302 8.26 -5.27 -29.20
N ARG A 303 7.60 -6.27 -29.80
CA ARG A 303 6.16 -6.26 -30.09
C ARG A 303 5.41 -6.87 -28.91
N LEU A 304 4.64 -6.07 -28.20
CA LEU A 304 3.97 -6.47 -26.97
C LEU A 304 2.55 -6.98 -27.24
N HIS A 305 2.23 -8.16 -26.72
CA HIS A 305 0.89 -8.76 -26.77
C HIS A 305 0.35 -8.91 -25.36
N ALA A 306 -0.43 -7.92 -24.91
CA ALA A 306 -0.81 -7.77 -23.52
C ALA A 306 -2.23 -8.28 -23.24
N GLY A 307 -2.39 -9.02 -22.15
CA GLY A 307 -3.70 -9.44 -21.66
C GLY A 307 -3.76 -9.51 -20.14
N SER A 308 -4.97 -9.58 -19.59
CA SER A 308 -5.19 -9.60 -18.14
C SER A 308 -6.48 -10.34 -17.81
N ARG A 309 -6.76 -10.57 -16.52
CA ARG A 309 -8.05 -11.16 -16.09
C ARG A 309 -9.24 -10.33 -16.59
N ARG A 310 -9.18 -9.00 -16.46
CA ARG A 310 -10.23 -8.09 -16.93
C ARG A 310 -10.19 -7.81 -18.43
N GLY A 311 -9.04 -8.07 -19.04
CA GLY A 311 -8.78 -7.85 -20.46
C GLY A 311 -8.61 -6.41 -20.90
N VAL A 312 -8.60 -5.47 -19.96
CA VAL A 312 -8.32 -4.04 -20.20
C VAL A 312 -7.25 -3.52 -19.22
N PRO A 313 -6.52 -2.45 -19.58
CA PRO A 313 -5.68 -1.72 -18.63
C PRO A 313 -6.47 -1.11 -17.47
N TYR A 314 -5.79 -0.72 -16.38
CA TYR A 314 -6.42 0.04 -15.31
C TYR A 314 -6.98 1.38 -15.83
N ARG A 315 -8.12 1.80 -15.26
CA ARG A 315 -8.77 3.07 -15.61
C ARG A 315 -7.88 4.25 -15.24
N SER A 316 -8.04 5.38 -15.91
CA SER A 316 -7.29 6.60 -15.57
C SER A 316 -7.59 7.10 -14.15
N LYS A 317 -6.68 7.89 -13.57
CA LYS A 317 -7.07 8.84 -12.52
C LYS A 317 -8.10 9.84 -13.05
N ILE A 318 -9.02 10.23 -12.17
CA ILE A 318 -10.07 11.22 -12.48
C ILE A 318 -9.44 12.60 -12.56
N GLY A 319 -9.75 13.32 -13.64
CA GLY A 319 -9.24 14.67 -13.93
C GLY A 319 -10.04 15.81 -13.31
N TYR A 320 -11.22 15.54 -12.74
CA TYR A 320 -12.11 16.53 -12.12
C TYR A 320 -12.19 16.38 -10.58
N PRO A 321 -12.65 17.43 -9.86
CA PRO A 321 -12.75 17.39 -8.40
C PRO A 321 -13.67 16.28 -7.89
N SER A 322 -13.29 15.67 -6.76
CA SER A 322 -14.14 14.75 -6.03
C SER A 322 -15.23 15.51 -5.26
N PRO A 323 -16.49 15.04 -5.25
CA PRO A 323 -17.52 15.60 -4.39
C PRO A 323 -17.16 15.45 -2.90
N THR A 324 -17.37 16.51 -2.11
CA THR A 324 -17.00 16.55 -0.68
C THR A 324 -18.17 16.31 0.26
N ASP A 325 -19.40 16.52 -0.17
CA ASP A 325 -20.62 16.43 0.67
C ASP A 325 -21.50 15.24 0.30
N LEU A 326 -20.91 14.03 0.33
CA LEU A 326 -21.63 12.80 0.01
C LEU A 326 -22.23 12.12 1.25
N GLY A 327 -21.82 12.50 2.47
CA GLY A 327 -22.28 11.89 3.73
C GLY A 327 -21.88 10.42 3.86
N LEU A 328 -20.65 10.08 3.47
CA LEU A 328 -20.14 8.70 3.42
C LEU A 328 -19.47 8.29 4.74
N PRO A 329 -19.48 6.98 5.10
CA PRO A 329 -20.33 5.94 4.51
C PRO A 329 -21.77 6.03 5.01
N ARG A 330 -22.75 5.68 4.19
CA ARG A 330 -24.18 5.72 4.54
C ARG A 330 -24.85 4.33 4.65
N TYR A 331 -24.52 3.43 3.75
CA TYR A 331 -25.11 2.09 3.62
C TYR A 331 -24.13 0.98 4.02
N CYS A 332 -22.83 1.16 3.76
CA CYS A 332 -21.78 0.26 4.17
C CYS A 332 -21.09 0.79 5.43
N THR A 333 -21.81 0.81 6.56
CA THR A 333 -21.26 1.21 7.87
C THR A 333 -21.08 -0.01 8.77
N ALA A 334 -20.21 0.09 9.79
CA ALA A 334 -20.07 -0.97 10.79
C ALA A 334 -21.41 -1.31 11.47
N SER A 335 -22.23 -0.29 11.78
CA SER A 335 -23.56 -0.47 12.37
C SER A 335 -24.56 -1.15 11.43
N ALA A 336 -24.53 -0.83 10.13
CA ALA A 336 -25.39 -1.48 9.14
C ALA A 336 -25.01 -2.95 8.95
N VAL A 337 -23.70 -3.25 8.95
CA VAL A 337 -23.19 -4.63 8.91
C VAL A 337 -23.63 -5.40 10.14
N GLU A 338 -23.46 -4.85 11.34
CA GLU A 338 -23.86 -5.50 12.59
C GLU A 338 -25.38 -5.69 12.70
N ALA A 339 -26.18 -4.70 12.29
CA ALA A 339 -27.63 -4.82 12.29
C ALA A 339 -28.14 -5.94 11.36
N ARG A 340 -27.43 -6.20 10.25
CA ARG A 340 -27.83 -7.19 9.25
C ARG A 340 -27.28 -8.59 9.52
N HIS A 341 -26.06 -8.68 10.05
CA HIS A 341 -25.31 -9.94 10.17
C HIS A 341 -24.86 -10.27 11.60
N GLY A 342 -25.23 -9.45 12.59
CA GLY A 342 -24.79 -9.60 13.98
C GLY A 342 -23.29 -9.41 14.16
N THR A 343 -22.71 -10.07 15.16
CA THR A 343 -21.29 -9.98 15.52
C THR A 343 -20.44 -11.16 15.02
N GLY A 344 -21.04 -12.10 14.29
CA GLY A 344 -20.36 -13.29 13.78
C GLY A 344 -19.38 -13.01 12.63
N PRO A 345 -18.66 -14.05 12.15
CA PRO A 345 -17.80 -13.98 10.97
C PRO A 345 -18.61 -13.67 9.70
N LEU A 346 -18.02 -12.88 8.82
CA LEU A 346 -18.62 -12.35 7.59
C LEU A 346 -17.89 -12.89 6.37
N ASP A 347 -18.65 -13.21 5.34
CA ASP A 347 -18.13 -13.42 3.99
C ASP A 347 -18.07 -12.08 3.23
N LEU A 348 -16.89 -11.72 2.75
CA LEU A 348 -16.68 -10.45 2.06
C LEU A 348 -17.52 -10.35 0.77
N ARG A 349 -17.77 -11.46 0.08
CA ARG A 349 -18.58 -11.45 -1.14
C ARG A 349 -20.07 -11.60 -0.86
N ALA A 350 -20.46 -12.50 0.03
CA ALA A 350 -21.89 -12.74 0.26
C ALA A 350 -22.53 -11.68 1.16
N ASP A 351 -21.84 -11.24 2.22
CA ASP A 351 -22.40 -10.36 3.24
C ASP A 351 -22.07 -8.89 2.99
N LEU A 352 -20.80 -8.59 2.69
CA LEU A 352 -20.32 -7.20 2.62
C LEU A 352 -20.46 -6.58 1.24
N TRP A 353 -20.18 -7.33 0.16
CA TRP A 353 -20.22 -6.78 -1.20
C TRP A 353 -21.57 -6.13 -1.54
N PRO A 354 -22.75 -6.69 -1.22
CA PRO A 354 -24.02 -6.01 -1.50
C PRO A 354 -24.15 -4.62 -0.83
N LEU A 355 -23.61 -4.46 0.38
CA LEU A 355 -23.57 -3.16 1.07
C LEU A 355 -22.57 -2.21 0.41
N VAL A 356 -21.42 -2.72 -0.01
CA VAL A 356 -20.42 -1.94 -0.76
C VAL A 356 -21.01 -1.44 -2.07
N VAL A 357 -21.65 -2.30 -2.87
CA VAL A 357 -22.26 -1.89 -4.13
C VAL A 357 -23.37 -0.88 -3.89
N LYS A 358 -24.18 -1.05 -2.84
CA LYS A 358 -25.19 -0.06 -2.44
C LYS A 358 -24.58 1.30 -2.10
N GLU A 359 -23.43 1.32 -1.42
CA GLU A 359 -22.68 2.55 -1.13
C GLU A 359 -22.23 3.26 -2.42
N LEU A 360 -21.60 2.50 -3.33
CA LEU A 360 -21.10 3.02 -4.60
C LEU A 360 -22.22 3.59 -5.46
N ALA A 361 -23.30 2.82 -5.63
CA ALA A 361 -24.48 3.23 -6.37
C ALA A 361 -25.18 4.43 -5.73
N GLY A 362 -25.32 4.43 -4.40
CA GLY A 362 -25.90 5.54 -3.66
C GLY A 362 -25.12 6.84 -3.86
N ALA A 363 -23.79 6.78 -3.82
CA ALA A 363 -22.93 7.93 -4.11
C ALA A 363 -23.04 8.40 -5.56
N HIS A 364 -23.05 7.45 -6.52
CA HIS A 364 -23.27 7.72 -7.94
C HIS A 364 -24.57 8.51 -8.16
N TYR A 365 -25.69 7.99 -7.66
CA TYR A 365 -26.99 8.63 -7.87
C TYR A 365 -27.14 9.93 -7.09
N ARG A 366 -26.62 10.03 -5.85
CA ARG A 366 -26.63 11.30 -5.11
C ARG A 366 -25.91 12.40 -5.89
N GLU A 367 -24.77 12.08 -6.49
CA GLU A 367 -24.06 13.02 -7.34
C GLU A 367 -24.86 13.34 -8.61
N LEU A 368 -25.37 12.34 -9.32
CA LEU A 368 -26.18 12.52 -10.53
C LEU A 368 -27.39 13.44 -10.30
N PHE A 369 -28.19 13.17 -9.27
CA PHE A 369 -29.37 13.98 -8.93
C PHE A 369 -29.02 15.38 -8.43
N ARG A 370 -27.80 15.58 -7.92
CA ARG A 370 -27.34 16.89 -7.41
C ARG A 370 -26.85 17.78 -8.54
N THR A 371 -26.04 17.25 -9.46
CA THR A 371 -25.31 18.04 -10.46
C THR A 371 -25.87 17.93 -11.87
N HIS A 372 -26.64 16.89 -12.18
CA HIS A 372 -27.15 16.60 -13.52
C HIS A 372 -28.66 16.34 -13.49
N ARG A 373 -29.44 17.28 -12.94
CA ARG A 373 -30.89 17.12 -12.73
C ARG A 373 -31.65 16.88 -14.03
N GLU A 374 -31.17 17.43 -15.13
CA GLU A 374 -31.71 17.24 -16.47
C GLU A 374 -31.61 15.79 -16.97
N ARG A 375 -30.79 14.94 -16.34
CA ARG A 375 -30.64 13.51 -16.65
C ARG A 375 -31.46 12.61 -15.72
N THR A 376 -32.30 13.20 -14.86
CA THR A 376 -33.12 12.49 -13.88
C THR A 376 -34.60 12.85 -14.01
N ALA A 377 -35.49 11.91 -13.68
CA ALA A 377 -36.95 12.05 -13.86
C ALA A 377 -37.73 12.18 -12.54
N LEU A 378 -37.10 11.99 -11.38
CA LEU A 378 -37.73 12.10 -10.06
C LEU A 378 -37.13 13.25 -9.25
N ALA A 379 -37.86 13.68 -8.21
CA ALA A 379 -37.30 14.62 -7.25
C ALA A 379 -36.18 13.94 -6.42
N PRO A 380 -35.03 14.61 -6.16
CA PRO A 380 -33.92 14.02 -5.40
C PRO A 380 -34.32 13.44 -4.04
N ALA A 381 -35.18 14.14 -3.29
CA ALA A 381 -35.65 13.67 -1.99
C ALA A 381 -36.53 12.42 -2.07
N GLU A 382 -37.35 12.30 -3.12
CA GLU A 382 -38.17 11.12 -3.37
C GLU A 382 -37.29 9.91 -3.71
N PHE A 383 -36.35 10.09 -4.64
CA PHE A 383 -35.42 9.03 -5.03
C PHE A 383 -34.58 8.57 -3.83
N ASP A 384 -33.98 9.50 -3.09
CA ASP A 384 -33.12 9.18 -1.94
C ASP A 384 -33.85 8.38 -0.86
N ALA A 385 -35.10 8.76 -0.55
CA ALA A 385 -35.91 8.06 0.44
C ALA A 385 -36.27 6.62 0.00
N ARG A 386 -36.64 6.43 -1.27
CA ARG A 386 -36.99 5.12 -1.83
C ARG A 386 -35.76 4.23 -2.01
N PHE A 387 -34.66 4.78 -2.54
CA PHE A 387 -33.38 4.08 -2.71
C PHE A 387 -32.84 3.59 -1.37
N SER A 388 -32.88 4.45 -0.34
CA SER A 388 -32.34 4.11 0.98
C SER A 388 -33.03 2.90 1.61
N ARG A 389 -34.35 2.78 1.46
CA ARG A 389 -35.16 1.69 2.04
C ARG A 389 -35.08 0.38 1.23
N SER A 390 -34.75 0.45 -0.05
CA SER A 390 -34.73 -0.72 -0.95
C SER A 390 -33.42 -1.52 -0.77
N PRO A 391 -33.45 -2.85 -0.58
CA PRO A 391 -32.24 -3.67 -0.62
C PRO A 391 -31.56 -3.59 -1.99
N TRP A 392 -30.23 -3.67 -2.03
CA TRP A 392 -29.51 -3.76 -3.30
C TRP A 392 -29.80 -5.09 -4.00
N GLY A 393 -30.05 -5.05 -5.31
CA GLY A 393 -30.41 -6.24 -6.11
C GLY A 393 -31.86 -6.70 -5.98
N SER A 394 -32.75 -5.88 -5.40
CA SER A 394 -34.19 -6.17 -5.37
C SER A 394 -34.92 -5.60 -6.59
N ALA A 395 -36.04 -6.21 -7.00
CA ALA A 395 -36.81 -5.70 -8.13
C ALA A 395 -37.27 -4.24 -7.93
N GLU A 396 -37.54 -3.85 -6.68
CA GLU A 396 -37.96 -2.49 -6.33
C GLU A 396 -36.87 -1.44 -6.63
N ILE A 397 -35.59 -1.76 -6.37
CA ILE A 397 -34.50 -0.81 -6.65
C ILE A 397 -34.25 -0.70 -8.16
N ASP A 398 -34.35 -1.81 -8.89
CA ASP A 398 -34.19 -1.84 -10.34
C ASP A 398 -35.28 -1.02 -11.05
N GLU A 399 -36.54 -1.21 -10.65
CA GLU A 399 -37.66 -0.39 -11.16
C GLU A 399 -37.52 1.09 -10.78
N LEU A 400 -37.07 1.39 -9.56
CA LEU A 400 -36.83 2.77 -9.13
C LEU A 400 -35.77 3.43 -10.01
N ILE A 401 -34.62 2.77 -10.21
CA ILE A 401 -33.53 3.29 -11.05
C ILE A 401 -34.01 3.48 -12.49
N ALA A 402 -34.71 2.50 -13.06
CA ALA A 402 -35.21 2.58 -14.44
C ALA A 402 -36.19 3.74 -14.64
N ARG A 403 -37.08 3.99 -13.66
CA ARG A 403 -38.01 5.13 -13.69
C ARG A 403 -37.29 6.46 -13.49
N ALA A 404 -36.28 6.51 -12.63
CA ALA A 404 -35.68 7.78 -12.19
C ALA A 404 -34.50 8.25 -13.05
N VAL A 405 -33.85 7.33 -13.77
CA VAL A 405 -32.71 7.59 -14.65
C VAL A 405 -33.02 7.03 -16.05
N PRO A 406 -33.61 7.84 -16.94
CA PRO A 406 -34.11 7.38 -18.24
C PRO A 406 -33.01 6.81 -19.14
N ASP A 407 -31.85 7.46 -19.21
CA ASP A 407 -30.73 7.01 -20.02
C ASP A 407 -29.98 5.85 -19.31
N PRO A 408 -29.89 4.64 -19.92
CA PRO A 408 -29.10 3.55 -19.38
C PRO A 408 -27.62 3.88 -19.17
N ALA A 409 -27.04 4.80 -19.94
CA ALA A 409 -25.64 5.21 -19.79
C ALA A 409 -25.35 5.94 -18.47
N ASP A 410 -26.41 6.43 -17.81
CA ASP A 410 -26.37 7.07 -16.50
C ASP A 410 -26.62 6.14 -15.33
N ARG A 411 -26.95 4.88 -15.60
CA ARG A 411 -27.21 3.89 -14.55
C ARG A 411 -25.90 3.30 -14.08
N PHE A 412 -25.78 3.13 -12.76
CA PHE A 412 -24.62 2.51 -12.16
C PHE A 412 -24.65 1.00 -12.39
N ASP A 413 -23.61 0.48 -13.04
CA ASP A 413 -23.42 -0.95 -13.28
C ASP A 413 -22.05 -1.39 -12.75
N VAL A 414 -22.07 -2.10 -11.61
CA VAL A 414 -20.84 -2.58 -10.97
C VAL A 414 -20.18 -3.71 -11.75
N THR A 415 -20.95 -4.50 -12.49
CA THR A 415 -20.44 -5.63 -13.27
C THR A 415 -19.70 -5.10 -14.49
N ALA A 416 -20.31 -4.18 -15.25
CA ALA A 416 -19.63 -3.50 -16.36
C ALA A 416 -18.44 -2.66 -15.87
N LEU A 417 -18.51 -2.12 -14.65
CA LEU A 417 -17.37 -1.47 -14.02
C LEU A 417 -16.23 -2.48 -13.81
N ASP A 418 -16.43 -3.59 -13.09
CA ASP A 418 -15.38 -4.57 -12.74
C ASP A 418 -14.87 -5.38 -13.95
N ARG A 419 -15.77 -5.85 -14.81
CA ARG A 419 -15.46 -6.75 -15.94
C ARG A 419 -16.06 -6.23 -17.26
N PRO A 420 -15.43 -5.24 -17.90
CA PRO A 420 -15.98 -4.58 -19.10
C PRO A 420 -16.02 -5.44 -20.37
N LEU A 421 -15.37 -6.60 -20.36
CA LEU A 421 -15.40 -7.59 -21.44
C LEU A 421 -16.18 -8.86 -21.07
N ASP A 422 -16.83 -8.90 -19.91
CA ASP A 422 -17.59 -10.08 -19.51
C ASP A 422 -18.73 -10.37 -20.50
N GLY A 423 -18.87 -11.64 -20.88
CA GLY A 423 -19.83 -12.07 -21.91
C GLY A 423 -19.56 -11.59 -23.34
N TRP A 424 -18.48 -10.84 -23.59
CA TRP A 424 -18.14 -10.37 -24.94
C TRP A 424 -17.13 -11.31 -25.63
N TRP A 425 -17.40 -11.64 -26.90
CA TRP A 425 -16.57 -12.49 -27.74
C TRP A 425 -16.36 -11.84 -29.12
N GLY A 426 -15.12 -11.72 -29.56
CA GLY A 426 -14.74 -11.27 -30.90
C GLY A 426 -14.43 -12.45 -31.83
N THR A 427 -14.59 -12.22 -33.13
CA THR A 427 -14.35 -13.22 -34.18
C THR A 427 -12.89 -13.32 -34.60
N SER A 428 -12.06 -12.34 -34.23
CA SER A 428 -10.63 -12.27 -34.56
C SER A 428 -9.84 -11.51 -33.50
N GLY A 429 -8.51 -11.67 -33.50
CA GLY A 429 -7.62 -10.92 -32.60
C GLY A 429 -7.66 -9.41 -32.84
N ASP A 430 -7.87 -8.96 -34.08
CA ASP A 430 -8.01 -7.54 -34.41
C ASP A 430 -9.29 -6.96 -33.82
N GLU A 431 -10.40 -7.70 -33.86
CA GLU A 431 -11.65 -7.25 -33.23
C GLU A 431 -11.50 -7.10 -31.71
N VAL A 432 -10.79 -8.04 -31.07
CA VAL A 432 -10.47 -7.97 -29.64
C VAL A 432 -9.58 -6.77 -29.33
N HIS A 433 -8.54 -6.55 -30.14
CA HIS A 433 -7.66 -5.39 -30.01
C HIS A 433 -8.43 -4.08 -30.10
N GLU A 434 -9.27 -3.91 -31.12
CA GLU A 434 -10.08 -2.71 -31.34
C GLU A 434 -11.13 -2.50 -30.25
N ARG A 435 -11.73 -3.57 -29.72
CA ARG A 435 -12.66 -3.47 -28.58
C ARG A 435 -11.97 -2.92 -27.33
N VAL A 436 -10.77 -3.41 -27.01
CA VAL A 436 -10.01 -2.93 -25.85
C VAL A 436 -9.50 -1.51 -26.07
N LEU A 437 -9.03 -1.17 -27.27
CA LEU A 437 -8.60 0.19 -27.60
C LEU A 437 -9.74 1.21 -27.45
N ARG A 438 -10.94 0.89 -27.98
CA ARG A 438 -12.13 1.73 -27.78
C ARG A 438 -12.49 1.91 -26.31
N HIS A 439 -12.39 0.84 -25.51
CA HIS A 439 -12.64 0.93 -24.07
C HIS A 439 -11.65 1.89 -23.38
N LEU A 440 -10.37 1.80 -23.74
CA LEU A 440 -9.32 2.66 -23.21
C LEU A 440 -9.55 4.14 -23.55
N GLU A 441 -9.91 4.42 -24.80
CA GLU A 441 -10.19 5.77 -25.30
C GLU A 441 -11.44 6.36 -24.66
N ALA A 442 -12.51 5.56 -24.55
CA ALA A 442 -13.75 5.97 -23.87
C ALA A 442 -13.54 6.23 -22.37
N ASP A 443 -12.76 5.40 -21.66
CA ASP A 443 -12.42 5.65 -20.26
C ASP A 443 -11.66 6.98 -20.10
N ARG A 444 -10.66 7.22 -20.96
CA ARG A 444 -9.89 8.47 -20.94
C ARG A 444 -10.79 9.69 -21.09
N GLU A 445 -11.64 9.71 -22.12
CA GLU A 445 -12.56 10.83 -22.38
C GLU A 445 -13.48 11.07 -21.19
N ARG A 446 -14.16 9.99 -20.74
CA ARG A 446 -15.07 10.01 -19.59
C ARG A 446 -14.40 10.54 -18.33
N ARG A 447 -13.17 10.14 -18.05
CA ARG A 447 -12.42 10.52 -16.82
C ARG A 447 -11.84 11.93 -16.85
N THR A 448 -11.95 12.63 -17.97
CA THR A 448 -11.55 14.04 -18.12
C THR A 448 -12.73 15.00 -18.31
N ASP A 449 -13.95 14.49 -18.43
CA ASP A 449 -15.15 15.29 -18.62
C ASP A 449 -15.99 15.36 -17.32
N PRO A 450 -16.12 16.56 -16.70
CA PRO A 450 -16.90 16.76 -15.48
C PRO A 450 -18.38 16.36 -15.56
N ARG A 451 -18.95 16.15 -16.76
CA ARG A 451 -20.29 15.57 -16.94
C ARG A 451 -20.41 14.16 -16.38
N HIS A 452 -19.28 13.51 -16.10
CA HIS A 452 -19.21 12.21 -15.44
C HIS A 452 -18.76 12.32 -13.96
N SER A 453 -19.08 13.43 -13.29
CA SER A 453 -18.84 13.60 -11.85
C SER A 453 -19.36 12.46 -10.96
N PRO A 454 -20.41 11.68 -11.30
CA PRO A 454 -20.78 10.48 -10.56
C PRO A 454 -19.65 9.44 -10.41
N ASP A 455 -18.73 9.33 -11.38
CA ASP A 455 -17.58 8.43 -11.26
C ASP A 455 -16.63 8.85 -10.13
N ALA A 456 -16.50 10.16 -9.88
CA ALA A 456 -15.72 10.65 -8.74
C ALA A 456 -16.41 10.33 -7.42
N ALA A 457 -17.74 10.40 -7.38
CA ALA A 457 -18.51 9.97 -6.21
C ALA A 457 -18.33 8.47 -5.92
N VAL A 458 -18.35 7.64 -6.96
CA VAL A 458 -18.06 6.19 -6.86
C VAL A 458 -16.66 5.95 -6.29
N VAL A 459 -15.63 6.66 -6.77
CA VAL A 459 -14.26 6.52 -6.24
C VAL A 459 -14.17 6.95 -4.78
N THR A 460 -14.83 8.05 -4.38
CA THR A 460 -14.87 8.50 -2.97
C THR A 460 -15.59 7.50 -2.08
N ALA A 461 -16.73 6.96 -2.51
CA ALA A 461 -17.44 5.90 -1.82
C ALA A 461 -16.62 4.61 -1.71
N LEU A 462 -15.88 4.25 -2.77
CA LEU A 462 -14.99 3.09 -2.75
C LEU A 462 -13.88 3.24 -1.71
N LEU A 463 -13.27 4.43 -1.61
CA LEU A 463 -12.28 4.71 -0.56
C LEU A 463 -12.90 4.60 0.84
N SER A 464 -14.12 5.12 1.03
CA SER A 464 -14.84 5.03 2.30
C SER A 464 -15.14 3.58 2.71
N THR A 465 -15.68 2.76 1.80
CA THR A 465 -15.93 1.33 2.06
C THR A 465 -14.66 0.54 2.31
N TYR A 466 -13.54 0.91 1.69
CA TYR A 466 -12.23 0.31 1.96
C TYR A 466 -11.78 0.48 3.40
N VAL A 467 -12.05 1.64 4.01
CA VAL A 467 -11.79 1.87 5.44
C VAL A 467 -12.67 0.98 6.31
N VAL A 468 -13.95 0.82 5.96
CA VAL A 468 -14.88 -0.04 6.72
C VAL A 468 -14.48 -1.51 6.66
N VAL A 469 -14.17 -2.04 5.47
CA VAL A 469 -13.70 -3.42 5.29
C VAL A 469 -12.38 -3.65 6.04
N ALA A 470 -11.44 -2.69 5.98
CA ALA A 470 -10.19 -2.77 6.73
C ALA A 470 -10.42 -2.79 8.25
N GLY A 471 -11.37 -2.00 8.76
CA GLY A 471 -11.77 -2.00 10.16
C GLY A 471 -12.38 -3.33 10.62
N LEU A 472 -13.27 -3.90 9.81
CA LEU A 472 -13.87 -5.22 10.07
C LEU A 472 -12.81 -6.34 10.07
N HIS A 473 -11.86 -6.30 9.12
CA HIS A 473 -10.75 -7.24 9.10
C HIS A 473 -9.86 -7.11 10.34
N ALA A 474 -9.50 -5.89 10.74
CA ALA A 474 -8.72 -5.64 11.95
C ALA A 474 -9.46 -6.11 13.22
N ALA A 475 -10.79 -6.11 13.22
CA ALA A 475 -11.63 -6.64 14.29
C ALA A 475 -11.84 -8.17 14.22
N GLY A 476 -11.19 -8.88 13.29
CA GLY A 476 -11.32 -10.33 13.14
C GLY A 476 -12.70 -10.78 12.65
N ARG A 477 -13.46 -9.89 12.00
CA ARG A 477 -14.85 -10.15 11.58
C ARG A 477 -14.98 -10.90 10.26
N LEU A 478 -13.91 -11.10 9.50
CA LEU A 478 -13.98 -11.81 8.21
C LEU A 478 -13.71 -13.31 8.39
N ASN A 479 -14.43 -14.13 7.63
CA ASN A 479 -14.21 -15.57 7.60
C ASN A 479 -12.81 -15.93 7.01
N ALA A 480 -12.41 -17.19 7.18
CA ALA A 480 -11.11 -17.70 6.75
C ALA A 480 -10.83 -17.43 5.26
N ARG A 481 -11.80 -17.76 4.40
CA ARG A 481 -11.70 -17.57 2.95
C ARG A 481 -11.52 -16.11 2.56
N SER A 482 -12.33 -15.22 3.12
CA SER A 482 -12.31 -13.78 2.82
C SER A 482 -10.99 -13.15 3.24
N THR A 483 -10.49 -13.56 4.41
CA THR A 483 -9.22 -13.08 4.95
C THR A 483 -8.02 -13.60 4.16
N ALA A 484 -8.02 -14.88 3.78
CA ALA A 484 -6.91 -15.50 3.09
C ALA A 484 -6.83 -15.15 1.60
N LEU A 485 -7.98 -15.03 0.92
CA LEU A 485 -8.06 -14.99 -0.54
C LEU A 485 -8.71 -13.72 -1.10
N ASP A 486 -9.86 -13.29 -0.56
CA ASP A 486 -10.66 -12.26 -1.22
C ASP A 486 -10.14 -10.83 -0.97
N LEU A 487 -9.68 -10.52 0.24
CA LEU A 487 -9.17 -9.20 0.61
C LEU A 487 -8.03 -8.74 -0.31
N ASP A 488 -6.96 -9.53 -0.38
CA ASP A 488 -5.77 -9.21 -1.17
C ASP A 488 -5.92 -9.59 -2.64
N GLY A 489 -6.86 -10.49 -2.94
CA GLY A 489 -7.14 -10.95 -4.29
C GLY A 489 -8.15 -10.04 -5.00
N TRP A 490 -9.42 -10.42 -4.94
CA TRP A 490 -10.47 -9.77 -5.73
C TRP A 490 -10.77 -8.34 -5.23
N TRP A 491 -10.90 -8.15 -3.92
CA TRP A 491 -11.28 -6.85 -3.34
C TRP A 491 -10.23 -5.77 -3.63
N HIS A 492 -8.97 -6.01 -3.25
CA HIS A 492 -7.89 -5.08 -3.56
C HIS A 492 -7.68 -4.91 -5.07
N GLY A 493 -7.90 -5.99 -5.85
CA GLY A 493 -7.84 -5.95 -7.30
C GLY A 493 -8.94 -5.09 -7.94
N PHE A 494 -10.16 -5.07 -7.39
CA PHE A 494 -11.26 -4.18 -7.81
C PHE A 494 -10.94 -2.73 -7.44
N PHE A 495 -10.57 -2.49 -6.18
CA PHE A 495 -10.14 -1.17 -5.70
C PHE A 495 -9.05 -0.57 -6.60
N SER A 496 -7.99 -1.35 -6.87
CA SER A 496 -6.85 -0.87 -7.63
C SER A 496 -7.21 -0.50 -9.06
N TYR A 497 -8.06 -1.29 -9.71
CA TYR A 497 -8.50 -1.06 -11.08
C TYR A 497 -9.42 0.18 -11.21
N VAL A 498 -10.31 0.42 -10.24
CA VAL A 498 -11.28 1.54 -10.29
C VAL A 498 -10.68 2.87 -9.80
N ALA A 499 -9.93 2.84 -8.70
CA ALA A 499 -9.49 4.03 -7.95
C ALA A 499 -7.97 4.27 -7.96
N SER A 500 -7.16 3.25 -8.23
CA SER A 500 -5.68 3.34 -8.21
C SER A 500 -5.05 3.26 -9.61
N GLY A 501 -5.74 3.87 -10.58
CA GLY A 501 -5.30 3.98 -11.96
C GLY A 501 -3.98 4.74 -12.20
N PRO A 502 -3.35 4.59 -13.38
CA PRO A 502 -2.23 5.42 -13.78
C PRO A 502 -2.68 6.86 -14.14
N PRO A 503 -1.72 7.79 -14.31
CA PRO A 503 -2.00 9.14 -14.82
C PRO A 503 -2.72 9.12 -16.18
N PRO A 504 -3.61 10.08 -16.48
CA PRO A 504 -4.33 10.12 -17.77
C PRO A 504 -3.41 10.11 -18.99
N GLN A 505 -2.25 10.75 -18.88
CA GLN A 505 -1.24 10.78 -19.95
C GLN A 505 -0.73 9.38 -20.31
N ARG A 506 -0.66 8.45 -19.35
CA ARG A 506 -0.24 7.06 -19.61
C ARG A 506 -1.25 6.31 -20.48
N LEU A 507 -2.55 6.57 -20.33
CA LEU A 507 -3.55 5.98 -21.21
C LEU A 507 -3.45 6.54 -22.64
N ARG A 508 -3.19 7.85 -22.81
CA ARG A 508 -2.92 8.43 -24.15
C ARG A 508 -1.74 7.76 -24.83
N GLN A 509 -0.67 7.50 -24.07
CA GLN A 509 0.53 6.81 -24.56
C GLN A 509 0.23 5.35 -24.94
N LEU A 510 -0.54 4.62 -24.12
CA LEU A 510 -0.96 3.25 -24.46
C LEU A 510 -1.80 3.20 -25.76
N SER A 511 -2.75 4.13 -25.95
CA SER A 511 -3.50 4.22 -27.21
C SER A 511 -2.62 4.55 -28.42
N ALA A 512 -1.63 5.43 -28.25
CA ALA A 512 -0.69 5.76 -29.32
C ALA A 512 0.22 4.57 -29.70
N LEU A 513 0.73 3.83 -28.70
CA LEU A 513 1.50 2.61 -28.90
C LEU A 513 0.69 1.50 -29.57
N ALA A 514 -0.59 1.39 -29.20
CA ALA A 514 -1.52 0.46 -29.83
C ALA A 514 -1.72 0.77 -31.31
N ARG A 515 -2.00 2.03 -31.66
CA ARG A 515 -2.13 2.48 -33.05
C ARG A 515 -0.82 2.32 -33.84
N ALA A 516 0.34 2.49 -33.20
CA ALA A 516 1.65 2.27 -33.82
C ALA A 516 2.02 0.78 -34.01
N GLY A 517 1.21 -0.16 -33.52
CA GLY A 517 1.46 -1.60 -33.67
C GLY A 517 2.54 -2.16 -32.74
N VAL A 518 3.04 -1.36 -31.79
CA VAL A 518 4.01 -1.79 -30.77
C VAL A 518 3.30 -2.54 -29.64
N LEU A 519 2.03 -2.22 -29.38
CA LEU A 519 1.19 -2.86 -28.38
C LEU A 519 -0.08 -3.45 -29.01
N ARG A 520 -0.36 -4.72 -28.75
CA ARG A 520 -1.59 -5.41 -29.11
C ARG A 520 -2.27 -5.95 -27.87
N PHE A 521 -3.60 -5.93 -27.86
CA PHE A 521 -4.40 -6.36 -26.70
C PHE A 521 -5.04 -7.71 -26.99
N LEU A 522 -4.86 -8.65 -26.06
CA LEU A 522 -5.34 -10.03 -26.18
C LEU A 522 -6.73 -10.25 -25.58
N GLY A 523 -7.25 -9.31 -24.78
CA GLY A 523 -8.55 -9.44 -24.11
C GLY A 523 -8.48 -10.15 -22.75
N ALA A 524 -9.63 -10.63 -22.28
CA ALA A 524 -9.85 -11.10 -20.92
C ALA A 524 -9.37 -12.54 -20.67
N ASP A 525 -9.07 -12.82 -19.40
CA ASP A 525 -8.67 -14.13 -18.89
C ASP A 525 -7.60 -14.84 -19.73
N VAL A 526 -6.54 -14.09 -20.10
CA VAL A 526 -5.41 -14.62 -20.86
C VAL A 526 -4.73 -15.79 -20.16
N ARG A 527 -4.46 -16.84 -20.94
CA ARG A 527 -3.72 -18.03 -20.55
C ARG A 527 -2.49 -18.15 -21.43
N VAL A 528 -1.39 -18.60 -20.85
CA VAL A 528 -0.14 -18.84 -21.56
C VAL A 528 0.30 -20.25 -21.28
N ARG A 529 0.58 -21.01 -22.34
CA ARG A 529 1.14 -22.35 -22.28
C ARG A 529 2.48 -22.39 -23.03
N PRO A 530 3.46 -23.17 -22.55
CA PRO A 530 4.62 -23.52 -23.36
C PRO A 530 4.19 -24.48 -24.48
N ASP A 531 4.81 -24.35 -25.65
CA ASP A 531 4.67 -25.27 -26.78
C ASP A 531 6.04 -25.85 -27.11
N ALA A 532 6.27 -27.10 -26.72
CA ALA A 532 7.59 -27.74 -26.82
C ALA A 532 7.97 -28.12 -28.25
N ASP A 533 6.98 -28.37 -29.10
CA ASP A 533 7.22 -28.78 -30.49
C ASP A 533 7.73 -27.59 -31.31
N GLU A 534 7.10 -26.42 -31.12
CA GLU A 534 7.52 -25.18 -31.78
C GLU A 534 8.58 -24.39 -31.00
N GLY A 535 8.82 -24.73 -29.73
CA GLY A 535 9.77 -24.04 -28.85
C GLY A 535 9.38 -22.58 -28.58
N VAL A 536 8.10 -22.31 -28.35
CA VAL A 536 7.56 -20.94 -28.12
C VAL A 536 6.54 -20.91 -26.96
N PHE A 537 6.17 -19.71 -26.52
CA PHE A 537 4.99 -19.51 -25.70
C PHE A 537 3.76 -19.26 -26.57
N VAL A 538 2.64 -19.88 -26.25
CA VAL A 538 1.34 -19.65 -26.90
C VAL A 538 0.38 -19.03 -25.91
N ALA A 539 -0.14 -17.86 -26.26
CA ALA A 539 -1.15 -17.14 -25.48
C ALA A 539 -2.52 -17.19 -26.16
N SER A 540 -3.57 -17.42 -25.37
CA SER A 540 -4.96 -17.37 -25.78
C SER A 540 -5.79 -16.59 -24.75
N SER A 541 -7.00 -16.17 -25.11
CA SER A 541 -7.90 -15.42 -24.22
C SER A 541 -9.34 -15.92 -24.29
N ALA A 542 -10.15 -15.53 -23.31
CA ALA A 542 -11.58 -15.83 -23.29
C ALA A 542 -12.41 -14.86 -24.15
N SER A 543 -11.76 -13.88 -24.81
CA SER A 543 -12.44 -12.84 -25.59
C SER A 543 -12.43 -13.11 -27.10
N GLY A 544 -11.80 -14.17 -27.58
CA GLY A 544 -11.78 -14.51 -29.00
C GLY A 544 -10.97 -15.77 -29.31
N PRO A 545 -11.03 -16.28 -30.55
CA PRO A 545 -10.37 -17.52 -30.94
C PRO A 545 -8.87 -17.36 -31.25
N HIS A 546 -8.32 -16.14 -31.12
CA HIS A 546 -6.94 -15.85 -31.50
C HIS A 546 -5.93 -16.50 -30.56
N GLU A 547 -4.85 -17.01 -31.16
CA GLU A 547 -3.65 -17.42 -30.45
C GLU A 547 -2.46 -16.56 -30.89
N VAL A 548 -1.60 -16.20 -29.96
CA VAL A 548 -0.34 -15.50 -30.24
C VAL A 548 0.83 -16.36 -29.83
N ARG A 549 1.76 -16.57 -30.77
CA ARG A 549 3.04 -17.23 -30.55
C ARG A 549 4.12 -16.19 -30.26
N ALA A 550 4.90 -16.40 -29.21
CA ALA A 550 5.89 -15.44 -28.76
C ALA A 550 7.17 -16.10 -28.26
N ARG A 551 8.29 -15.41 -28.45
CA ARG A 551 9.59 -15.82 -27.94
C ARG A 551 9.92 -15.22 -26.57
N GLY A 552 9.08 -14.30 -26.10
CA GLY A 552 9.18 -13.71 -24.77
C GLY A 552 7.89 -13.85 -23.96
N LEU A 553 8.03 -14.04 -22.65
CA LEU A 553 6.94 -13.96 -21.68
C LEU A 553 7.33 -12.99 -20.56
N VAL A 554 6.46 -12.01 -20.29
CA VAL A 554 6.59 -11.09 -19.16
C VAL A 554 5.38 -11.22 -18.24
N GLU A 555 5.62 -11.41 -16.95
CA GLU A 555 4.59 -11.36 -15.92
C GLU A 555 4.58 -9.98 -15.27
N ALA A 556 3.82 -9.05 -15.85
CA ALA A 556 3.75 -7.64 -15.46
C ALA A 556 2.91 -7.40 -14.20
N ARG A 557 3.36 -7.98 -13.08
CA ARG A 557 2.74 -7.88 -11.76
C ARG A 557 3.81 -7.97 -10.67
N LEU A 558 3.48 -7.40 -9.51
CA LEU A 558 4.29 -7.63 -8.32
C LEU A 558 4.15 -9.10 -7.86
N PRO A 559 5.18 -9.65 -7.20
CA PRO A 559 5.03 -10.93 -6.53
C PRO A 559 3.98 -10.86 -5.42
N VAL A 560 3.25 -11.96 -5.23
CA VAL A 560 2.33 -12.10 -4.10
C VAL A 560 3.17 -12.41 -2.86
N ALA A 561 2.89 -11.73 -1.75
CA ALA A 561 3.56 -11.98 -0.49
C ALA A 561 3.42 -13.45 -0.09
N ASP A 562 4.54 -14.06 0.28
CA ASP A 562 4.61 -15.47 0.62
C ASP A 562 5.80 -15.69 1.55
N LEU A 563 5.53 -15.80 2.85
CA LEU A 563 6.55 -16.01 3.87
C LEU A 563 7.26 -17.36 3.70
N GLU A 564 6.60 -18.36 3.11
CA GLU A 564 7.20 -19.68 2.83
C GLU A 564 8.19 -19.61 1.66
N ARG A 565 7.95 -18.70 0.71
CA ARG A 565 8.84 -18.49 -0.45
C ARG A 565 9.64 -17.18 -0.41
N THR A 566 9.63 -16.42 0.68
CA THR A 566 10.39 -15.17 0.76
C THR A 566 11.88 -15.42 0.47
N SER A 567 12.52 -14.50 -0.27
CA SER A 567 13.97 -14.51 -0.44
C SER A 567 14.69 -13.61 0.57
N ASP A 568 13.94 -13.01 1.50
CA ASP A 568 14.51 -12.24 2.60
C ASP A 568 15.23 -13.16 3.59
N VAL A 569 16.54 -12.92 3.78
CA VAL A 569 17.40 -13.81 4.58
C VAL A 569 16.97 -13.81 6.05
N LEU A 570 16.65 -12.64 6.61
CA LEU A 570 16.21 -12.52 7.99
C LEU A 570 14.93 -13.31 8.22
N LEU A 571 13.88 -13.07 7.43
CA LEU A 571 12.61 -13.77 7.60
C LEU A 571 12.72 -15.28 7.35
N THR A 572 13.58 -15.70 6.42
CA THR A 572 13.85 -17.12 6.17
C THR A 572 14.43 -17.80 7.41
N ARG A 573 15.37 -17.16 8.10
CA ARG A 573 15.99 -17.70 9.31
C ARG A 573 15.06 -17.70 10.51
N LEU A 574 14.35 -16.58 10.74
CA LEU A 574 13.33 -16.50 11.79
C LEU A 574 12.27 -17.60 11.61
N ARG A 575 11.80 -17.82 10.37
CA ARG A 575 10.82 -18.87 10.05
C ARG A 575 11.42 -20.26 10.29
N GLY A 576 12.66 -20.49 9.87
CA GLY A 576 13.37 -21.76 10.09
C GLY A 576 13.48 -22.16 11.57
N ARG A 577 13.53 -21.18 12.48
CA ARG A 577 13.51 -21.38 13.94
C ARG A 577 12.11 -21.33 14.57
N GLY A 578 11.05 -21.17 13.77
CA GLY A 578 9.68 -21.03 14.27
C GLY A 578 9.40 -19.72 15.01
N GLU A 579 10.25 -18.71 14.87
CA GLU A 579 10.13 -17.41 15.55
C GLU A 579 9.11 -16.48 14.87
N VAL A 580 8.68 -16.84 13.65
CA VAL A 580 7.61 -16.21 12.88
C VAL A 580 6.77 -17.27 12.19
N ARG A 581 5.54 -16.92 11.81
CA ARG A 581 4.67 -17.79 11.00
C ARG A 581 3.86 -17.01 9.97
N ALA A 582 3.46 -17.72 8.92
CA ALA A 582 2.49 -17.23 7.96
C ALA A 582 1.08 -17.24 8.58
N HIS A 583 0.20 -16.36 8.10
CA HIS A 583 -1.20 -16.38 8.50
C HIS A 583 -1.89 -17.57 7.83
N GLU A 584 -2.10 -18.62 8.60
CA GLU A 584 -2.87 -19.80 8.22
C GLU A 584 -4.25 -19.76 8.87
N LEU A 585 -5.26 -20.07 8.08
CA LEU A 585 -6.66 -20.08 8.46
C LEU A 585 -7.29 -21.41 8.01
N LEU A 586 -8.20 -21.94 8.82
CA LEU A 586 -8.94 -23.16 8.49
C LEU A 586 -10.30 -22.81 7.91
N ASP A 587 -10.64 -23.41 6.79
CA ASP A 587 -11.96 -23.39 6.16
C ASP A 587 -12.46 -24.84 6.05
N GLY A 588 -13.15 -25.31 7.09
CA GLY A 588 -13.41 -26.74 7.29
C GLY A 588 -12.10 -27.51 7.47
N GLU A 589 -11.83 -28.47 6.58
CA GLU A 589 -10.56 -29.22 6.54
C GLU A 589 -9.47 -28.53 5.71
N ALA A 590 -9.82 -27.51 4.91
CA ALA A 590 -8.87 -26.83 4.04
C ALA A 590 -8.03 -25.81 4.82
N ARG A 591 -6.71 -25.86 4.62
CA ARG A 591 -5.77 -24.83 5.10
C ARG A 591 -5.61 -23.76 4.03
N LEU A 592 -5.95 -22.53 4.37
CA LEU A 592 -5.77 -21.35 3.52
C LEU A 592 -4.70 -20.45 4.12
N SER A 593 -3.96 -19.74 3.27
CA SER A 593 -2.99 -18.73 3.73
C SER A 593 -2.97 -17.55 2.78
N ASN A 594 -2.79 -16.34 3.34
CA ASN A 594 -2.47 -15.14 2.56
C ASN A 594 -0.95 -14.95 2.39
N GLY A 595 -0.13 -15.86 2.89
CA GLY A 595 1.33 -15.81 2.79
C GLY A 595 2.00 -14.69 3.60
N ARG A 596 1.27 -13.98 4.46
CA ARG A 596 1.79 -12.83 5.23
C ARG A 596 2.19 -13.21 6.64
N LEU A 597 3.12 -12.45 7.21
CA LEU A 597 3.55 -12.61 8.60
C LEU A 597 2.44 -12.20 9.58
N VAL A 598 2.25 -12.99 10.63
CA VAL A 598 1.30 -12.72 11.71
C VAL A 598 1.93 -11.87 12.82
N VAL A 599 1.18 -10.86 13.26
CA VAL A 599 1.45 -10.09 14.47
C VAL A 599 0.24 -10.11 15.40
N ASP A 600 0.44 -9.86 16.69
CA ASP A 600 -0.65 -9.62 17.63
C ASP A 600 -1.29 -8.23 17.44
N GLY A 601 -2.30 -7.90 18.25
CA GLY A 601 -2.99 -6.59 18.18
C GLY A 601 -2.11 -5.37 18.47
N ARG A 602 -0.87 -5.56 18.93
CA ARG A 602 0.13 -4.52 19.20
C ARG A 602 1.29 -4.53 18.20
N GLY A 603 1.24 -5.39 17.18
CA GLY A 603 2.30 -5.52 16.17
C GLY A 603 3.47 -6.41 16.58
N ARG A 604 3.37 -7.19 17.66
CA ARG A 604 4.44 -8.12 18.09
C ARG A 604 4.42 -9.39 17.26
N LEU A 605 5.60 -9.93 16.91
CA LEU A 605 5.72 -11.16 16.14
C LEU A 605 5.06 -12.34 16.86
N VAL A 606 4.28 -13.12 16.12
CA VAL A 606 3.70 -14.37 16.61
C VAL A 606 4.53 -15.54 16.07
N ARG A 607 5.02 -16.38 16.99
CA ARG A 607 5.80 -17.57 16.71
C ARG A 607 4.92 -18.69 16.15
N ALA A 608 5.54 -19.74 15.61
CA ALA A 608 4.86 -20.91 15.06
C ALA A 608 4.01 -21.65 16.11
N ASP A 609 4.42 -21.65 17.37
CA ASP A 609 3.69 -22.22 18.51
C ASP A 609 2.53 -21.34 19.02
N GLY A 610 2.32 -20.15 18.43
CA GLY A 610 1.30 -19.19 18.81
C GLY A 610 1.71 -18.23 19.93
N SER A 611 2.89 -18.40 20.54
CA SER A 611 3.42 -17.46 21.52
C SER A 611 3.81 -16.13 20.86
N VAL A 612 3.78 -15.05 21.63
CA VAL A 612 4.11 -13.70 21.15
C VAL A 612 5.51 -13.32 21.61
N HIS A 613 6.32 -12.77 20.72
CA HIS A 613 7.65 -12.27 21.10
C HIS A 613 7.53 -10.97 21.90
N PRO A 614 8.15 -10.84 23.10
CA PRO A 614 7.99 -9.64 23.93
C PRO A 614 8.69 -8.40 23.36
N ARG A 615 9.74 -8.61 22.55
CA ARG A 615 10.67 -7.56 22.07
C ARG A 615 10.82 -7.44 20.55
N ARG A 616 10.07 -8.21 19.74
CA ARG A 616 10.15 -8.16 18.27
C ARG A 616 8.80 -7.80 17.69
N PHE A 617 8.80 -6.80 16.81
CA PHE A 617 7.61 -6.23 16.19
C PHE A 617 7.73 -6.26 14.67
N ALA A 618 6.62 -6.15 13.96
CA ALA A 618 6.61 -5.96 12.52
C ALA A 618 5.45 -5.07 12.06
N THR A 619 5.66 -4.34 10.97
CA THR A 619 4.62 -3.60 10.26
C THR A 619 4.95 -3.47 8.77
N GLY A 620 3.94 -3.22 7.94
CA GLY A 620 4.09 -2.97 6.51
C GLY A 620 3.46 -4.04 5.62
N ALA A 621 3.70 -3.93 4.31
CA ALA A 621 2.89 -4.64 3.32
C ALA A 621 2.90 -6.16 3.47
N TRP A 622 3.95 -6.76 4.01
CA TRP A 622 4.12 -8.20 4.22
C TRP A 622 3.51 -8.73 5.53
N VAL A 623 2.92 -7.85 6.35
CA VAL A 623 2.21 -8.19 7.59
C VAL A 623 0.71 -8.38 7.31
N SER A 624 0.11 -9.40 7.91
CA SER A 624 -1.30 -9.69 7.75
C SER A 624 -2.17 -8.51 8.22
N GLY A 625 -3.13 -8.08 7.39
CA GLY A 625 -3.97 -6.91 7.66
C GLY A 625 -3.36 -5.56 7.35
N GLU A 626 -2.17 -5.53 6.76
CA GLU A 626 -1.46 -4.31 6.37
C GLU A 626 -1.26 -4.17 4.85
N ALA A 627 -1.69 -5.16 4.06
CA ALA A 627 -1.48 -5.25 2.61
C ALA A 627 -1.93 -4.00 1.82
N GLY A 628 -3.06 -3.41 2.22
CA GLY A 628 -3.64 -2.23 1.59
C GLY A 628 -3.23 -0.90 2.23
N ALA A 629 -2.36 -0.90 3.25
CA ALA A 629 -1.98 0.34 3.92
C ALA A 629 -1.11 1.18 2.99
N PRO A 630 -1.48 2.45 2.69
CA PRO A 630 -0.72 3.27 1.76
C PRO A 630 0.64 3.66 2.34
N ALA A 631 1.64 3.89 1.47
CA ALA A 631 2.95 4.40 1.87
C ALA A 631 2.94 5.92 2.14
N PHE A 632 1.90 6.62 1.67
CA PHE A 632 1.72 8.08 1.77
C PHE A 632 0.30 8.39 2.25
N ALA A 633 0.11 9.57 2.81
CA ALA A 633 -1.20 10.12 3.13
C ALA A 633 -1.59 11.23 2.15
N ARG A 634 -2.88 11.55 2.09
CA ARG A 634 -3.36 12.79 1.47
C ARG A 634 -3.31 13.91 2.52
N PRO A 635 -2.83 15.11 2.18
CA PRO A 635 -2.95 16.27 3.06
C PRO A 635 -4.40 16.54 3.46
N GLY A 636 -4.63 16.95 4.70
CA GLY A 636 -5.98 17.25 5.23
C GLY A 636 -6.89 16.03 5.44
N ALA A 637 -6.33 14.81 5.50
CA ALA A 637 -7.08 13.60 5.81
C ALA A 637 -6.63 12.94 7.12
N ASP A 638 -7.58 12.43 7.90
CA ASP A 638 -7.34 11.64 9.12
C ASP A 638 -6.76 10.24 8.81
N ALA A 639 -5.52 10.23 8.33
CA ALA A 639 -4.91 9.06 7.71
C ALA A 639 -4.46 8.01 8.73
N GLU A 640 -4.94 6.78 8.55
CA GLU A 640 -4.63 5.62 9.41
C GLU A 640 -3.12 5.32 9.52
N VAL A 641 -2.32 5.64 8.50
CA VAL A 641 -0.86 5.42 8.52
C VAL A 641 -0.18 6.14 9.69
N PHE A 642 -0.63 7.35 10.02
CA PHE A 642 -0.10 8.13 11.14
C PHE A 642 -0.61 7.59 12.48
N ARG A 643 -1.91 7.32 12.61
CA ARG A 643 -2.51 6.77 13.84
C ARG A 643 -1.96 5.37 14.18
N ARG A 644 -1.70 4.54 13.18
CA ARG A 644 -1.06 3.22 13.38
C ARG A 644 0.39 3.37 13.83
N ALA A 645 1.17 4.23 13.16
CA ALA A 645 2.55 4.49 13.58
C ALA A 645 2.62 5.07 15.00
N ASP A 646 1.64 5.88 15.40
CA ASP A 646 1.56 6.42 16.77
C ASP A 646 1.32 5.34 17.82
N ARG A 647 0.36 4.44 17.57
CA ARG A 647 0.09 3.30 18.44
C ARG A 647 1.29 2.36 18.54
N LEU A 648 1.92 2.05 17.40
CA LEU A 648 3.08 1.18 17.34
C LEU A 648 4.29 1.80 18.06
N ALA A 649 4.54 3.10 17.90
CA ALA A 649 5.58 3.81 18.64
C ALA A 649 5.37 3.69 20.16
N ALA A 650 4.14 3.88 20.63
CA ALA A 650 3.80 3.71 22.05
C ALA A 650 4.07 2.28 22.55
N ASP A 651 3.68 1.27 21.78
CA ASP A 651 3.86 -0.14 22.15
C ASP A 651 5.34 -0.56 22.14
N VAL A 652 6.11 -0.11 21.15
CA VAL A 652 7.57 -0.29 21.09
C VAL A 652 8.23 0.34 22.32
N LEU A 653 7.85 1.57 22.69
CA LEU A 653 8.38 2.26 23.89
C LEU A 653 7.97 1.61 25.21
N ARG A 654 6.99 0.71 25.24
CA ARG A 654 6.61 -0.07 26.44
C ARG A 654 7.19 -1.48 26.46
N ALA A 655 7.65 -2.00 25.32
CA ALA A 655 8.10 -3.38 25.19
C ALA A 655 9.20 -3.75 26.22
N GLY A 656 9.15 -4.96 26.77
CA GLY A 656 10.18 -5.44 27.69
C GLY A 656 10.34 -4.67 29.01
N ARG A 657 9.41 -3.75 29.34
CA ARG A 657 9.26 -3.21 30.71
C ARG A 657 8.44 -4.21 31.54
N PRO A 658 8.81 -4.46 32.82
CA PRO A 658 7.95 -5.22 33.71
C PRO A 658 6.58 -4.55 33.78
N ALA A 659 5.50 -5.34 33.78
CA ALA A 659 4.18 -4.79 34.01
C ALA A 659 4.18 -4.00 35.34
N PRO A 660 3.54 -2.82 35.42
CA PRO A 660 3.42 -2.13 36.69
C PRO A 660 2.79 -3.08 37.72
N PRO A 661 3.28 -3.11 38.97
CA PRO A 661 2.71 -3.97 39.99
C PRO A 661 1.21 -3.69 40.08
N ALA A 662 0.39 -4.74 39.96
CA ALA A 662 -1.05 -4.60 40.09
C ALA A 662 -1.36 -3.84 41.39
N PRO A 663 -2.30 -2.87 41.38
CA PRO A 663 -2.64 -2.15 42.59
C PRO A 663 -3.02 -3.15 43.67
N ARG A 664 -2.23 -3.19 44.75
CA ARG A 664 -2.56 -3.99 45.93
C ARG A 664 -3.96 -3.60 46.35
N ALA A 665 -4.86 -4.58 46.40
CA ALA A 665 -6.21 -4.37 46.90
C ALA A 665 -6.11 -3.69 48.27
N GLY A 666 -6.45 -2.40 48.30
CA GLY A 666 -6.45 -1.61 49.52
C GLY A 666 -7.44 -2.23 50.49
N THR A 667 -6.97 -2.50 51.69
CA THR A 667 -7.76 -2.89 52.86
C THR A 667 -9.02 -2.04 52.97
N THR A 668 -10.17 -2.69 52.86
CA THR A 668 -11.50 -2.12 53.09
C THR A 668 -11.56 -1.47 54.48
N PRO A 669 -11.96 -0.20 54.63
CA PRO A 669 -12.22 0.38 55.94
C PRO A 669 -13.45 -0.30 56.54
N ALA A 670 -13.36 -0.69 57.82
CA ALA A 670 -14.46 -1.28 58.57
C ALA A 670 -15.70 -0.38 58.54
N ALA A 671 -16.82 -0.93 58.07
CA ALA A 671 -18.11 -0.26 58.04
C ALA A 671 -18.64 -0.02 59.47
N ALA A 672 -18.79 1.25 59.84
CA ALA A 672 -19.53 1.66 61.02
C ALA A 672 -21.01 1.31 60.83
N ARG A 673 -21.53 0.46 61.72
CA ARG A 673 -22.96 0.13 61.83
C ARG A 673 -23.75 1.40 62.18
N ARG A 674 -24.66 1.82 61.29
CA ARG A 674 -25.79 2.70 61.63
C ARG A 674 -27.07 1.88 61.58
N GLU A 675 -27.74 1.76 62.72
CA GLU A 675 -29.06 1.16 62.88
C GLU A 675 -30.13 2.03 62.22
N LEU A 676 -31.04 1.40 61.47
CA LEU A 676 -32.25 2.01 60.92
C LEU A 676 -33.46 1.68 61.81
N PRO A 677 -34.39 2.62 62.05
CA PRO A 677 -35.57 2.36 62.88
C PRO A 677 -36.62 1.56 62.13
N ARG A 678 -37.24 0.59 62.83
CA ARG A 678 -38.39 -0.19 62.35
C ARG A 678 -39.67 0.64 62.36
N GLY A 679 -40.22 0.91 61.18
CA GLY A 679 -41.60 1.39 61.00
C GLY A 679 -42.58 0.21 60.95
N ARG A 680 -43.64 0.30 61.76
CA ARG A 680 -44.75 -0.66 61.89
C ARG A 680 -45.74 -0.54 60.71
N GLY A 681 -46.39 -1.65 60.40
CA GLY A 681 -47.29 -1.78 59.26
C GLY A 681 -48.67 -1.16 59.44
N ARG A 682 -49.36 -1.01 58.31
CA ARG A 682 -50.59 -1.72 57.97
C ARG A 682 -50.68 -1.81 56.45
#